data_AF-A0A550GXR4-F1
#
_entry.id   AF-A0A550GXR4-F1
#
_cell.length_a   1.000
_cell.length_b   1.000
_cell.length_c   1.000
_cell.angle_alpha   90.00
_cell.angle_beta   90.00
_cell.angle_gamma   90.00
#
_symmetry.space_group_name_H-M   'P 1'
#
loop_
_entity.id
_entity.type
_entity.pdbx_description
1 polymer ?
#
loop_
_entity_poly.entity_id
_entity_poly.type
_entity_poly.pdbx_seq_one_letter_code
_entity_poly.pdbx_strand_id
1 'polypeptide(L)'
;MSDLGYSSVIHMVGLGGAGTNIVEQFMKTDKTMELLDQGAARLSMMAMDIADPDIKSLDDTYNRILDQMRRKGIPQERLSLIARSVKFPSAEAMFDFVQNKFEEHLRNEGIQIKDYNPWLPSTVAIPPLAGGAGRRRSLAKAIYNLNYYQLGIIKSFTNLFKDNALSSISSPIILIVFGLGGGTGSGMAMDFARHLRQAVGSGVPIMGLCILPCPGDDPPAKGYSAFNAINELNLLLDREKNALITHGLGEVYRNPFNSVMFLPLMPAYSKTGNIMSARDEIDKMIVEMIYVLMDFDMADLMSGIGTEVGLTEDTIHTLSMIKVNYPVDSYVEAFKSNLEKMQQLAEIRKEKLGVLEKLQMVLELKKTEVSEIYKDYLIKTNAFNADEFDDKVNQLIHSSPRYDEDLNLYVRGIEDQINKWIDEAIQFVSTIRLVANDGTIEDSVAKLILHGEDASPMDSLEGMIRNISRTHPEYRAQKGAIFERLEQLVPSSQSFTLRQKKLIDDFMNLASVTERALDILTLYNDNRHLIDAISRRYEILPEEDKLNVNFKDMKAELTTIYHLLQLMIKPSSDEIKMIDEHLTYLQALIVKFRSRHEELENELIRVEEKKKRMEFDRDKYEKESKGFSLFGKKKYSREKLKDVERELQSVREDEIHLNSEVESVDTLIGFYQELAKKLEVTSDYRKQLQTVLELSQDYQTKLSGIIQSNRYYERTTELTGDEQGKIIYKILAEQEDQLNREGILEEILDVDHFKDYMRSIVRIYRTPNIMGMKSSYRSDYLWVTVQTPQGLWDEDLTQELYTALAGYVTGDVSKTITVRVVECRDPWVIRVVVIAGRGRIEDLAPYDEMERLNRKASDFESSLSRSFLVEHKGTLDELLAELKEKLGSS
;
A
#
# COMPACT_ATOMS: atom_id res chain seq x y z
N MET A 1 22.03 16.95 -13.45
CA MET A 1 21.98 18.35 -13.89
C MET A 1 20.61 18.92 -13.49
N SER A 2 20.26 18.87 -12.20
CA SER A 2 18.91 19.18 -11.68
C SER A 2 18.75 20.66 -11.27
N ASP A 3 19.45 21.56 -11.96
CA ASP A 3 19.49 23.02 -11.71
C ASP A 3 18.35 23.78 -12.42
N LEU A 4 17.37 23.09 -13.00
CA LEU A 4 16.21 23.72 -13.61
C LEU A 4 15.15 23.99 -12.53
N GLY A 5 15.22 25.19 -11.93
CA GLY A 5 14.07 25.78 -11.24
C GLY A 5 12.84 25.82 -12.16
N TYR A 6 11.65 26.02 -11.59
CA TYR A 6 10.42 26.16 -12.39
C TYR A 6 10.57 27.26 -13.46
N SER A 7 10.03 27.02 -14.65
CA SER A 7 10.11 27.92 -15.82
C SER A 7 9.35 29.23 -15.61
N SER A 8 8.30 29.21 -14.78
CA SER A 8 7.52 30.39 -14.41
C SER A 8 7.09 30.33 -12.94
N VAL A 9 6.80 31.50 -12.34
CA VAL A 9 6.29 31.60 -10.97
C VAL A 9 4.86 32.13 -10.99
N ILE A 10 3.93 31.32 -10.46
CA ILE A 10 2.52 31.68 -10.36
C ILE A 10 2.23 32.25 -8.97
N HIS A 11 1.76 33.50 -8.94
CA HIS A 11 1.20 34.17 -7.78
C HIS A 11 -0.31 33.93 -7.75
N MET A 12 -0.90 33.72 -6.58
CA MET A 12 -2.32 33.34 -6.50
C MET A 12 -3.17 34.34 -5.75
N VAL A 13 -4.40 34.51 -6.24
CA VAL A 13 -5.48 35.20 -5.54
C VAL A 13 -6.67 34.24 -5.41
N GLY A 14 -6.98 33.81 -4.19
CA GLY A 14 -8.18 33.06 -3.85
C GLY A 14 -9.35 33.97 -3.49
N LEU A 15 -10.50 33.81 -4.15
CA LEU A 15 -11.72 34.56 -3.83
C LEU A 15 -12.85 33.65 -3.36
N GLY A 16 -13.39 33.94 -2.17
CA GLY A 16 -14.35 33.11 -1.46
C GLY A 16 -13.75 31.79 -0.94
N GLY A 17 -14.52 31.03 -0.16
CA GLY A 17 -14.04 29.79 0.47
C GLY A 17 -13.31 28.82 -0.47
N ALA A 18 -13.83 28.58 -1.69
CA ALA A 18 -13.16 27.70 -2.66
C ALA A 18 -11.75 28.21 -3.07
N GLY A 19 -11.62 29.52 -3.34
CA GLY A 19 -10.32 30.10 -3.66
C GLY A 19 -9.36 30.11 -2.46
N THR A 20 -9.88 30.42 -1.27
CA THR A 20 -9.11 30.42 -0.01
C THR A 20 -8.54 29.02 0.29
N ASN A 21 -9.34 27.97 0.12
CA ASN A 21 -8.93 26.58 0.36
C ASN A 21 -7.79 26.15 -0.57
N ILE A 22 -7.84 26.56 -1.84
CA ILE A 22 -6.78 26.24 -2.81
C ILE A 22 -5.47 26.96 -2.46
N VAL A 23 -5.53 28.23 -2.04
CA VAL A 23 -4.36 28.95 -1.54
C VAL A 23 -3.78 28.25 -0.31
N GLU A 24 -4.64 27.79 0.60
CA GLU A 24 -4.21 27.02 1.77
C GLU A 24 -3.53 25.71 1.37
N GLN A 25 -4.14 24.95 0.45
CA GLN A 25 -3.65 23.66 0.00
C GLN A 25 -2.31 23.77 -0.75
N PHE A 26 -2.13 24.83 -1.53
CA PHE A 26 -0.86 25.11 -2.21
C PHE A 26 0.26 25.32 -1.20
N MET A 27 0.03 26.11 -0.14
CA MET A 27 1.04 26.35 0.90
C MET A 27 1.37 25.12 1.73
N LYS A 28 0.42 24.20 1.92
CA LYS A 28 0.61 22.96 2.69
C LYS A 28 1.50 21.94 1.99
N THR A 29 1.68 22.04 0.67
CA THR A 29 2.36 21.01 -0.12
C THR A 29 3.89 21.13 0.03
N ASP A 30 4.58 20.00 0.18
CA ASP A 30 6.05 19.97 0.35
C ASP A 30 6.79 20.60 -0.84
N LYS A 31 6.25 20.48 -2.05
CA LYS A 31 6.73 21.14 -3.27
C LYS A 31 6.80 22.68 -3.13
N THR A 32 5.91 23.31 -2.36
CA THR A 32 5.99 24.76 -2.08
C THR A 32 7.21 25.07 -1.23
N MET A 33 7.51 24.23 -0.23
CA MET A 33 8.68 24.42 0.62
C MET A 33 9.97 24.24 -0.19
N GLU A 34 10.03 23.24 -1.07
CA GLU A 34 11.15 23.03 -2.00
C GLU A 34 11.35 24.21 -2.95
N LEU A 35 10.26 24.71 -3.55
CA LEU A 35 10.26 25.90 -4.41
C LEU A 35 10.84 27.12 -3.67
N LEU A 36 10.43 27.33 -2.41
CA LEU A 36 10.91 28.44 -1.58
C LEU A 36 12.38 28.27 -1.17
N ASP A 37 12.89 27.05 -1.07
CA ASP A 37 14.26 26.75 -0.65
C ASP A 37 15.28 27.06 -1.77
N GLN A 38 14.93 26.76 -3.04
CA GLN A 38 15.76 26.90 -4.25
C GLN A 38 16.19 28.34 -4.62
N GLY A 39 15.99 29.33 -3.76
CA GLY A 39 16.72 30.61 -3.81
C GLY A 39 16.10 31.72 -4.65
N ALA A 40 15.49 31.39 -5.80
CA ALA A 40 15.04 32.37 -6.78
C ALA A 40 13.53 32.72 -6.72
N ALA A 41 12.71 31.85 -6.16
CA ALA A 41 11.26 32.03 -6.16
C ALA A 41 10.79 32.92 -5.00
N ARG A 42 9.97 33.92 -5.34
CA ARG A 42 9.18 34.70 -4.37
C ARG A 42 7.71 34.51 -4.68
N LEU A 43 6.96 34.09 -3.68
CA LEU A 43 5.53 33.83 -3.79
C LEU A 43 4.75 34.95 -3.12
N SER A 44 3.75 35.45 -3.83
CA SER A 44 2.77 36.39 -3.30
C SER A 44 1.39 35.77 -3.43
N MET A 45 0.69 35.70 -2.32
CA MET A 45 -0.60 35.06 -2.18
C MET A 45 -1.58 36.05 -1.56
N MET A 46 -2.80 36.06 -2.08
CA MET A 46 -3.91 36.82 -1.51
C MET A 46 -5.13 35.91 -1.39
N ALA A 47 -5.86 36.03 -0.29
CA ALA A 47 -7.15 35.38 -0.12
C ALA A 47 -8.16 36.36 0.48
N MET A 48 -9.34 36.43 -0.13
CA MET A 48 -10.42 37.28 0.34
C MET A 48 -11.73 36.50 0.38
N ASP A 49 -12.38 36.51 1.54
CA ASP A 49 -13.74 35.99 1.71
C ASP A 49 -14.54 36.92 2.63
N ILE A 50 -15.86 36.77 2.63
CA ILE A 50 -16.76 37.40 3.60
C ILE A 50 -16.87 36.52 4.86
N ALA A 51 -16.75 35.20 4.69
CA ALA A 51 -16.74 34.26 5.79
C ALA A 51 -15.37 34.25 6.50
N ASP A 52 -15.40 34.18 7.83
CA ASP A 52 -14.18 34.14 8.65
C ASP A 52 -13.48 32.77 8.75
N PRO A 53 -14.19 31.61 8.79
CA PRO A 53 -13.55 30.34 9.13
C PRO A 53 -12.39 29.94 8.22
N ASP A 54 -12.56 30.05 6.89
CA ASP A 54 -11.54 29.64 5.92
C ASP A 54 -10.32 30.57 5.96
N ILE A 55 -10.54 31.87 6.16
CA ILE A 55 -9.44 32.85 6.33
C ILE A 55 -8.62 32.55 7.59
N LYS A 56 -9.29 32.21 8.70
CA LYS A 56 -8.60 31.86 9.95
C LYS A 56 -7.76 30.58 9.79
N SER A 57 -8.31 29.54 9.15
CA SER A 57 -7.59 28.30 8.82
C SER A 57 -6.33 28.58 8.00
N LEU A 58 -6.47 29.46 6.99
CA LEU A 58 -5.37 29.89 6.14
C LEU A 58 -4.27 30.65 6.91
N ASP A 59 -4.63 31.58 7.79
CA ASP A 59 -3.68 32.32 8.64
C ASP A 59 -2.92 31.36 9.59
N ASP A 60 -3.62 30.41 10.21
CA ASP A 60 -3.01 29.40 11.08
C ASP A 60 -2.03 28.51 10.29
N THR A 61 -2.38 28.13 9.05
CA THR A 61 -1.49 27.40 8.14
C THR A 61 -0.26 28.22 7.77
N TYR A 62 -0.42 29.49 7.42
CA TYR A 62 0.68 30.37 7.06
C TYR A 62 1.69 30.53 8.20
N ASN A 63 1.23 30.72 9.44
CA ASN A 63 2.12 30.81 10.60
C ASN A 63 2.94 29.53 10.80
N ARG A 64 2.33 28.35 10.60
CA ARG A 64 3.05 27.06 10.65
C ARG A 64 4.12 26.96 9.57
N ILE A 65 3.83 27.39 8.35
CA ILE A 65 4.79 27.40 7.24
C ILE A 65 5.94 28.36 7.52
N LEU A 66 5.68 29.56 8.06
CA LEU A 66 6.73 30.50 8.46
C LEU A 66 7.67 29.93 9.53
N ASP A 67 7.13 29.18 10.49
CA ASP A 67 7.94 28.49 11.50
C ASP A 67 8.80 27.38 10.88
N GLN A 68 8.26 26.63 9.90
CA GLN A 68 9.02 25.62 9.16
C GLN A 68 10.14 26.26 8.32
N MET A 69 9.85 27.36 7.61
CA MET A 69 10.83 28.15 6.86
C MET A 69 11.97 28.62 7.78
N ARG A 70 11.62 29.14 8.97
CA ARG A 70 12.62 29.57 9.96
C ARG A 70 13.52 28.42 10.40
N ARG A 71 12.97 27.22 10.61
CA ARG A 71 13.76 26.01 10.97
C ARG A 71 14.69 25.56 9.86
N LYS A 72 14.28 25.71 8.59
CA LYS A 72 15.08 25.39 7.39
C LYS A 72 16.04 26.52 6.96
N GLY A 73 16.00 27.68 7.62
CA GLY A 73 16.83 28.84 7.26
C GLY A 73 16.35 29.60 6.01
N ILE A 74 15.10 29.39 5.57
CA ILE A 74 14.51 30.06 4.42
C ILE A 74 14.05 31.47 4.85
N PRO A 75 14.46 32.54 4.14
CA PRO A 75 14.05 33.91 4.46
C PRO A 75 12.54 34.12 4.35
N GLN A 76 11.94 34.80 5.34
CA GLN A 76 10.48 34.97 5.43
C GLN A 76 9.92 35.81 4.29
N GLU A 77 10.70 36.73 3.73
CA GLU A 77 10.31 37.58 2.61
C GLU A 77 10.08 36.82 1.30
N ARG A 78 10.43 35.53 1.22
CA ARG A 78 10.15 34.69 0.05
C ARG A 78 8.68 34.30 -0.07
N LEU A 79 7.91 34.39 1.01
CA LEU A 79 6.47 34.09 1.00
C LEU A 79 5.71 35.26 1.62
N SER A 80 4.80 35.85 0.86
CA SER A 80 3.88 36.87 1.33
C SER A 80 2.45 36.39 1.22
N LEU A 81 1.69 36.48 2.32
CA LEU A 81 0.26 36.19 2.34
C LEU A 81 -0.54 37.41 2.82
N ILE A 82 -1.61 37.73 2.10
CA ILE A 82 -2.66 38.65 2.52
C ILE A 82 -3.97 37.87 2.60
N ALA A 83 -4.31 37.36 3.79
CA ALA A 83 -5.58 36.68 4.06
C ALA A 83 -6.52 37.61 4.85
N ARG A 84 -7.68 37.96 4.27
CA ARG A 84 -8.57 38.97 4.85
C ARG A 84 -10.04 38.61 4.70
N SER A 85 -10.76 38.72 5.82
CA SER A 85 -12.22 38.72 5.84
C SER A 85 -12.73 40.13 5.53
N VAL A 86 -13.57 40.26 4.50
CA VAL A 86 -14.12 41.53 4.01
C VAL A 86 -15.56 41.66 4.49
N LYS A 87 -15.81 42.63 5.36
CA LYS A 87 -17.13 42.90 5.95
C LYS A 87 -17.52 44.36 5.75
N PHE A 88 -18.76 44.67 6.08
CA PHE A 88 -19.24 46.05 6.14
C PHE A 88 -19.50 46.46 7.60
N PRO A 89 -19.39 47.75 7.94
CA PRO A 89 -19.54 48.23 9.32
C PRO A 89 -21.00 48.18 9.81
N SER A 90 -21.97 48.52 8.95
CA SER A 90 -23.41 48.36 9.23
C SER A 90 -24.21 48.19 7.94
N ALA A 91 -25.40 47.59 8.04
CA ALA A 91 -26.28 47.37 6.89
C ALA A 91 -26.68 48.70 6.24
N GLU A 92 -26.96 49.72 7.06
CA GLU A 92 -27.28 51.06 6.60
C GLU A 92 -26.14 51.67 5.79
N ALA A 93 -24.89 51.50 6.23
CA ALA A 93 -23.73 52.03 5.52
C ALA A 93 -23.57 51.40 4.12
N MET A 94 -23.84 50.11 3.99
CA MET A 94 -23.82 49.41 2.70
C MET A 94 -24.96 49.88 1.79
N PHE A 95 -26.20 49.97 2.30
CA PHE A 95 -27.32 50.45 1.49
C PHE A 95 -27.17 51.92 1.08
N ASP A 96 -26.70 52.79 1.99
CA ASP A 96 -26.38 54.18 1.68
C ASP A 96 -25.32 54.29 0.60
N PHE A 97 -24.27 53.47 0.67
CA PHE A 97 -23.24 53.42 -0.35
C PHE A 97 -23.80 53.06 -1.73
N VAL A 98 -24.58 51.97 -1.82
CA VAL A 98 -25.17 51.52 -3.09
C VAL A 98 -26.19 52.52 -3.61
N GLN A 99 -27.00 53.14 -2.75
CA GLN A 99 -28.06 54.04 -3.21
C GLN A 99 -27.55 55.44 -3.58
N ASN A 100 -26.57 55.98 -2.83
CA ASN A 100 -26.26 57.41 -2.86
C ASN A 100 -24.82 57.74 -3.25
N LYS A 101 -23.87 56.81 -3.18
CA LYS A 101 -22.42 57.12 -3.32
C LYS A 101 -21.74 56.43 -4.48
N PHE A 102 -22.16 55.22 -4.83
CA PHE A 102 -21.45 54.42 -5.82
C PHE A 102 -21.49 55.02 -7.22
N GLU A 103 -22.59 55.68 -7.60
CA GLU A 103 -22.71 56.38 -8.90
C GLU A 103 -21.59 57.42 -9.11
N GLU A 104 -21.28 58.21 -8.07
CA GLU A 104 -20.23 59.23 -8.14
C GLU A 104 -18.86 58.59 -8.41
N HIS A 105 -18.55 57.48 -7.73
CA HIS A 105 -17.31 56.74 -7.95
C HIS A 105 -17.20 56.21 -9.38
N LEU A 106 -18.27 55.62 -9.92
CA LEU A 106 -18.29 55.12 -11.30
C LEU A 106 -18.08 56.25 -12.31
N ARG A 107 -18.75 57.40 -12.15
CA ARG A 107 -18.57 58.57 -13.01
C ARG A 107 -17.14 59.11 -12.96
N ASN A 108 -16.53 59.12 -11.76
CA ASN A 108 -15.14 59.54 -11.58
C ASN A 108 -14.14 58.59 -12.27
N GLU A 109 -14.49 57.32 -12.47
CA GLU A 109 -13.71 56.37 -13.25
C GLU A 109 -13.95 56.48 -14.77
N GLY A 110 -14.80 57.41 -15.21
CA GLY A 110 -15.12 57.61 -16.62
C GLY A 110 -16.21 56.67 -17.15
N ILE A 111 -16.98 56.03 -16.27
CA ILE A 111 -18.09 55.16 -16.67
C ILE A 111 -19.30 56.01 -17.09
N GLN A 112 -19.84 55.71 -18.27
CA GLN A 112 -21.02 56.38 -18.82
C GLN A 112 -22.29 55.76 -18.22
N ILE A 113 -22.94 56.50 -17.32
CA ILE A 113 -24.21 56.10 -16.70
C ILE A 113 -25.31 57.02 -17.21
N LYS A 114 -26.25 56.44 -17.97
CA LYS A 114 -27.48 57.11 -18.42
C LYS A 114 -28.49 57.19 -17.27
N ASP A 115 -28.93 56.02 -16.79
CA ASP A 115 -29.84 55.86 -15.66
C ASP A 115 -29.20 54.94 -14.63
N TYR A 116 -28.82 55.47 -13.47
CA TYR A 116 -28.21 54.68 -12.40
C TYR A 116 -29.23 53.71 -11.77
N ASN A 117 -28.85 52.44 -11.65
CA ASN A 117 -29.66 51.41 -11.02
C ASN A 117 -29.03 50.96 -9.69
N PRO A 118 -29.57 51.36 -8.52
CA PRO A 118 -29.14 50.82 -7.23
C PRO A 118 -29.63 49.37 -7.10
N TRP A 119 -28.81 48.42 -7.57
CA TRP A 119 -29.19 47.02 -7.77
C TRP A 119 -29.52 46.23 -6.51
N LEU A 120 -29.19 46.76 -5.32
CA LEU A 120 -29.45 46.12 -4.04
C LEU A 120 -30.53 46.91 -3.27
N PRO A 121 -31.79 46.43 -3.26
CA PRO A 121 -32.86 47.08 -2.51
C PRO A 121 -32.60 47.09 -1.00
N SER A 122 -32.96 48.18 -0.32
CA SER A 122 -32.87 48.29 1.16
C SER A 122 -33.79 47.32 1.91
N THR A 123 -34.74 46.70 1.23
CA THR A 123 -35.64 45.68 1.77
C THR A 123 -35.04 44.27 1.79
N VAL A 124 -33.85 44.07 1.20
CA VAL A 124 -33.18 42.77 1.19
C VAL A 124 -32.67 42.43 2.58
N ALA A 125 -33.17 41.33 3.16
CA ALA A 125 -32.66 40.81 4.43
C ALA A 125 -31.24 40.29 4.26
N ILE A 126 -30.27 40.83 4.98
CA ILE A 126 -28.87 40.38 4.91
C ILE A 126 -28.71 39.03 5.63
N PRO A 127 -28.17 37.98 4.98
CA PRO A 127 -27.97 36.69 5.62
C PRO A 127 -26.85 36.76 6.68
N PRO A 128 -26.78 35.78 7.61
CA PRO A 128 -25.62 35.64 8.50
C PRO A 128 -24.33 35.50 7.69
N LEU A 129 -23.42 36.47 7.81
CA LEU A 129 -22.19 36.52 7.01
C LEU A 129 -21.17 35.43 7.37
N ALA A 130 -21.42 34.68 8.46
CA ALA A 130 -20.61 33.52 8.85
C ALA A 130 -20.58 32.43 7.76
N GLY A 131 -21.63 32.32 6.95
CA GLY A 131 -21.68 31.45 5.76
C GLY A 131 -21.40 32.17 4.43
N GLY A 132 -20.79 33.37 4.49
CA GLY A 132 -20.54 34.24 3.34
C GLY A 132 -21.78 35.03 2.90
N ALA A 133 -21.85 35.39 1.62
CA ALA A 133 -22.94 36.22 1.07
C ALA A 133 -24.28 35.48 0.83
N GLY A 134 -24.49 34.29 1.43
CA GLY A 134 -25.74 33.52 1.26
C GLY A 134 -26.09 33.20 -0.20
N ARG A 135 -25.08 32.88 -1.02
CA ARG A 135 -25.19 32.66 -2.49
C ARG A 135 -25.67 33.87 -3.31
N ARG A 136 -25.65 35.08 -2.74
CA ARG A 136 -26.04 36.33 -3.41
C ARG A 136 -24.82 37.10 -3.91
N ARG A 137 -24.57 37.01 -5.21
CA ARG A 137 -23.42 37.64 -5.88
C ARG A 137 -23.52 39.17 -5.86
N SER A 138 -24.75 39.70 -5.95
CA SER A 138 -25.01 41.13 -5.90
C SER A 138 -24.65 41.77 -4.55
N LEU A 139 -24.84 41.04 -3.45
CA LEU A 139 -24.45 41.45 -2.11
C LEU A 139 -22.92 41.44 -1.97
N ALA A 140 -22.25 40.40 -2.45
CA ALA A 140 -20.79 40.32 -2.44
C ALA A 140 -20.15 41.48 -3.22
N LYS A 141 -20.71 41.84 -4.39
CA LYS A 141 -20.33 43.04 -5.15
C LYS A 141 -20.42 44.31 -4.31
N ALA A 142 -21.53 44.52 -3.60
CA ALA A 142 -21.73 45.71 -2.76
C ALA A 142 -20.70 45.79 -1.63
N ILE A 143 -20.46 44.67 -0.95
CA ILE A 143 -19.47 44.57 0.14
C ILE A 143 -18.06 44.87 -0.38
N TYR A 144 -17.69 44.27 -1.52
CA TYR A 144 -16.42 44.51 -2.16
C TYR A 144 -16.21 45.98 -2.51
N ASN A 145 -17.15 46.58 -3.23
CA ASN A 145 -17.00 47.96 -3.70
C ASN A 145 -17.02 48.99 -2.56
N LEU A 146 -17.81 48.76 -1.50
CA LEU A 146 -17.74 49.59 -0.29
C LEU A 146 -16.32 49.58 0.32
N ASN A 147 -15.71 48.39 0.41
CA ASN A 147 -14.38 48.22 0.97
C ASN A 147 -13.27 48.74 0.06
N TYR A 148 -13.48 48.76 -1.25
CA TYR A 148 -12.54 49.30 -2.22
C TYR A 148 -12.57 50.83 -2.27
N TYR A 149 -13.75 51.42 -2.46
CA TYR A 149 -13.91 52.86 -2.71
C TYR A 149 -13.96 53.69 -1.43
N GLN A 150 -14.84 53.34 -0.50
CA GLN A 150 -15.12 54.19 0.67
C GLN A 150 -14.16 53.91 1.83
N LEU A 151 -13.85 52.63 2.08
CA LEU A 151 -12.95 52.26 3.17
C LEU A 151 -11.48 52.18 2.75
N GLY A 152 -11.19 52.02 1.45
CA GLY A 152 -9.82 51.94 0.90
C GLY A 152 -9.04 50.67 1.30
N ILE A 153 -9.68 49.72 1.98
CA ILE A 153 -9.05 48.52 2.56
C ILE A 153 -8.56 47.59 1.44
N ILE A 154 -9.44 47.23 0.51
CA ILE A 154 -9.09 46.31 -0.59
C ILE A 154 -8.08 46.97 -1.54
N LYS A 155 -8.20 48.27 -1.78
CA LYS A 155 -7.25 49.02 -2.60
C LYS A 155 -5.83 48.95 -2.02
N SER A 156 -5.69 49.10 -0.70
CA SER A 156 -4.42 48.93 0.01
C SER A 156 -3.86 47.52 -0.15
N PHE A 157 -4.68 46.48 0.07
CA PHE A 157 -4.27 45.08 -0.09
C PHE A 157 -3.84 44.73 -1.51
N THR A 158 -4.58 45.23 -2.52
CA THR A 158 -4.26 45.03 -3.94
C THR A 158 -2.88 45.62 -4.29
N ASN A 159 -2.58 46.82 -3.78
CA ASN A 159 -1.27 47.45 -3.99
C ASN A 159 -0.14 46.66 -3.32
N LEU A 160 -0.33 46.22 -2.07
CA LEU A 160 0.65 45.40 -1.36
C LEU A 160 0.94 44.08 -2.08
N PHE A 161 -0.09 43.39 -2.59
CA PHE A 161 0.09 42.18 -3.38
C PHE A 161 0.84 42.46 -4.68
N LYS A 162 0.47 43.50 -5.42
CA LYS A 162 1.17 43.92 -6.64
C LYS A 162 2.66 44.16 -6.35
N ASP A 163 2.97 44.96 -5.33
CA ASP A 163 4.36 45.33 -5.00
C ASP A 163 5.19 44.07 -4.67
N ASN A 164 4.60 43.10 -3.96
CA ASN A 164 5.26 41.82 -3.66
C ASN A 164 5.40 40.91 -4.89
N ALA A 165 4.35 40.78 -5.71
CA ALA A 165 4.39 39.95 -6.93
C ALA A 165 5.42 40.48 -7.94
N LEU A 166 5.47 41.80 -8.15
CA LEU A 166 6.43 42.45 -9.05
C LEU A 166 7.87 42.45 -8.51
N SER A 167 8.07 42.14 -7.23
CA SER A 167 9.40 41.98 -6.63
C SER A 167 10.06 40.63 -6.92
N SER A 168 9.35 39.71 -7.60
CA SER A 168 9.87 38.42 -8.02
C SER A 168 10.92 38.58 -9.12
N ILE A 169 11.94 37.71 -9.12
CA ILE A 169 13.00 37.71 -10.14
C ILE A 169 12.48 37.13 -11.46
N SER A 170 11.56 36.16 -11.37
CA SER A 170 10.91 35.56 -12.54
C SER A 170 9.72 36.41 -12.99
N SER A 171 9.38 36.35 -14.29
CA SER A 171 8.19 37.01 -14.82
C SER A 171 6.93 36.55 -14.07
N PRO A 172 6.19 37.48 -13.43
CA PRO A 172 5.06 37.10 -12.58
C PRO A 172 3.85 36.74 -13.44
N ILE A 173 3.20 35.63 -13.11
CA ILE A 173 1.87 35.28 -13.62
C ILE A 173 0.90 35.30 -12.44
N ILE A 174 -0.26 35.95 -12.59
CA ILE A 174 -1.27 35.99 -11.53
C ILE A 174 -2.42 35.06 -11.87
N LEU A 175 -2.73 34.12 -10.97
CA LEU A 175 -3.84 33.19 -11.07
C LEU A 175 -4.94 33.57 -10.06
N ILE A 176 -6.11 33.96 -10.56
CA ILE A 176 -7.30 34.26 -9.75
C ILE A 176 -8.19 33.03 -9.71
N VAL A 177 -8.38 32.44 -8.53
CA VAL A 177 -9.10 31.19 -8.33
C VAL A 177 -10.41 31.43 -7.59
N PHE A 178 -11.52 30.94 -8.13
CA PHE A 178 -12.84 31.05 -7.49
C PHE A 178 -13.84 29.99 -7.96
N GLY A 179 -14.87 29.73 -7.15
CA GLY A 179 -16.00 28.88 -7.53
C GLY A 179 -17.06 29.67 -8.30
N LEU A 180 -17.41 29.22 -9.50
CA LEU A 180 -18.32 29.93 -10.43
C LEU A 180 -19.71 30.16 -9.83
N GLY A 181 -20.26 29.15 -9.14
CA GLY A 181 -21.57 29.23 -8.46
C GLY A 181 -21.55 29.84 -7.06
N GLY A 182 -20.37 30.19 -6.54
CA GLY A 182 -20.21 30.74 -5.19
C GLY A 182 -20.82 32.14 -5.06
N GLY A 183 -21.34 32.50 -3.87
CA GLY A 183 -21.88 33.85 -3.65
C GLY A 183 -20.78 34.91 -3.54
N THR A 184 -19.75 34.64 -2.72
CA THR A 184 -18.65 35.58 -2.49
C THR A 184 -17.69 35.64 -3.68
N GLY A 185 -17.02 34.52 -3.99
CA GLY A 185 -15.93 34.48 -4.97
C GLY A 185 -16.33 35.01 -6.34
N SER A 186 -17.32 34.40 -6.98
CA SER A 186 -17.79 34.83 -8.31
C SER A 186 -18.48 36.22 -8.32
N GLY A 187 -18.97 36.69 -7.16
CA GLY A 187 -19.58 38.01 -7.03
C GLY A 187 -18.56 39.15 -6.90
N MET A 188 -17.34 38.85 -6.44
CA MET A 188 -16.22 39.80 -6.35
C MET A 188 -15.26 39.70 -7.55
N ALA A 189 -15.19 38.55 -8.20
CA ALA A 189 -14.15 38.22 -9.17
C ALA A 189 -13.96 39.25 -10.28
N MET A 190 -15.05 39.74 -10.87
CA MET A 190 -14.98 40.66 -12.03
C MET A 190 -14.47 42.04 -11.63
N ASP A 191 -15.03 42.66 -10.58
CA ASP A 191 -14.56 43.94 -10.08
C ASP A 191 -13.13 43.84 -9.53
N PHE A 192 -12.80 42.74 -8.85
CA PHE A 192 -11.45 42.51 -8.37
C PHE A 192 -10.44 42.39 -9.50
N ALA A 193 -10.72 41.57 -10.51
CA ALA A 193 -9.82 41.41 -11.65
C ALA A 193 -9.61 42.74 -12.39
N ARG A 194 -10.68 43.53 -12.56
CA ARG A 194 -10.62 44.88 -13.13
C ARG A 194 -9.69 45.81 -12.33
N HIS A 195 -9.89 45.91 -11.02
CA HIS A 195 -9.05 46.75 -10.17
C HIS A 195 -7.61 46.25 -10.10
N LEU A 196 -7.41 44.93 -10.09
CA LEU A 196 -6.08 44.34 -10.12
C LEU A 196 -5.38 44.67 -11.45
N ARG A 197 -6.05 44.52 -12.59
CA ARG A 197 -5.52 44.89 -13.91
C ARG A 197 -5.08 46.36 -13.96
N GLN A 198 -5.87 47.27 -13.40
CA GLN A 198 -5.50 48.68 -13.29
C GLN A 198 -4.26 48.91 -12.42
N ALA A 199 -4.10 48.11 -11.36
CA ALA A 199 -2.95 48.23 -10.46
C ALA A 199 -1.67 47.62 -11.05
N VAL A 200 -1.73 46.44 -11.66
CA VAL A 200 -0.57 45.68 -12.16
C VAL A 200 -0.16 46.06 -13.59
N GLY A 201 -1.06 46.68 -14.36
CA GLY A 201 -0.82 47.04 -15.76
C GLY A 201 -1.04 45.88 -16.74
N SER A 202 -0.84 46.12 -18.05
CA SER A 202 -1.08 45.13 -19.11
C SER A 202 0.05 44.12 -19.30
N GLY A 203 1.25 44.39 -18.76
CA GLY A 203 2.43 43.54 -18.93
C GLY A 203 2.46 42.27 -18.08
N VAL A 204 1.58 42.15 -17.07
CA VAL A 204 1.49 40.98 -16.18
C VAL A 204 0.30 40.10 -16.60
N PRO A 205 0.49 38.84 -17.00
CA PRO A 205 -0.61 37.96 -17.32
C PRO A 205 -1.53 37.71 -16.11
N ILE A 206 -2.84 37.85 -16.30
CA ILE A 206 -3.86 37.48 -15.31
C ILE A 206 -4.70 36.35 -15.88
N MET A 207 -4.67 35.19 -15.23
CA MET A 207 -5.46 34.02 -15.57
C MET A 207 -6.58 33.82 -14.54
N GLY A 208 -7.79 33.56 -15.01
CA GLY A 208 -8.89 33.09 -14.16
C GLY A 208 -8.93 31.57 -14.13
N LEU A 209 -9.08 30.96 -12.96
CA LEU A 209 -9.37 29.53 -12.80
C LEU A 209 -10.70 29.38 -12.05
N CYS A 210 -11.70 28.91 -12.78
CA CYS A 210 -13.08 28.81 -12.33
C CYS A 210 -13.45 27.36 -12.06
N ILE A 211 -13.88 27.04 -10.84
CA ILE A 211 -14.40 25.71 -10.52
C ILE A 211 -15.87 25.66 -10.91
N LEU A 212 -16.22 24.74 -11.82
CA LEU A 212 -17.59 24.50 -12.25
C LEU A 212 -18.38 23.79 -11.14
N PRO A 213 -19.67 24.11 -10.95
CA PRO A 213 -20.51 23.40 -9.99
C PRO A 213 -20.79 21.96 -10.44
N CYS A 214 -21.23 21.13 -9.50
CA CYS A 214 -21.68 19.76 -9.78
C CYS A 214 -23.08 19.50 -9.20
N PRO A 215 -23.70 18.34 -9.51
CA PRO A 215 -25.03 18.01 -9.01
C PRO A 215 -25.16 17.96 -7.47
N GLY A 216 -24.04 17.78 -6.75
CA GLY A 216 -23.99 17.78 -5.28
C GLY A 216 -24.03 19.17 -4.64
N ASP A 217 -23.86 20.25 -5.41
CA ASP A 217 -23.96 21.62 -4.89
C ASP A 217 -25.42 22.05 -4.62
N ASP A 218 -25.57 23.03 -3.73
CA ASP A 218 -26.86 23.66 -3.41
C ASP A 218 -27.55 24.18 -4.70
N PRO A 219 -28.88 24.07 -4.84
CA PRO A 219 -29.58 24.46 -6.07
C PRO A 219 -29.26 25.88 -6.60
N PRO A 220 -29.10 26.92 -5.76
CA PRO A 220 -28.65 28.23 -6.22
C PRO A 220 -27.27 28.20 -6.87
N ALA A 221 -26.32 27.49 -6.26
CA ALA A 221 -24.92 27.46 -6.68
C ALA A 221 -24.73 26.72 -8.01
N LYS A 222 -25.42 25.60 -8.23
CA LYS A 222 -25.40 24.89 -9.52
C LYS A 222 -26.40 25.40 -10.56
N GLY A 223 -27.33 26.26 -10.14
CA GLY A 223 -28.38 26.80 -10.97
C GLY A 223 -28.12 28.24 -11.39
N TYR A 224 -29.03 29.14 -10.99
CA TYR A 224 -29.06 30.53 -11.44
C TYR A 224 -27.79 31.33 -11.12
N SER A 225 -27.10 31.08 -9.99
CA SER A 225 -25.87 31.81 -9.68
C SER A 225 -24.73 31.45 -10.62
N ALA A 226 -24.52 30.16 -10.92
CA ALA A 226 -23.51 29.76 -11.90
C ALA A 226 -23.90 30.18 -13.32
N PHE A 227 -25.18 30.07 -13.69
CA PHE A 227 -25.67 30.49 -15.01
C PHE A 227 -25.43 31.99 -15.26
N ASN A 228 -25.80 32.84 -14.30
CA ASN A 228 -25.56 34.28 -14.44
C ASN A 228 -24.06 34.61 -14.40
N ALA A 229 -23.26 33.89 -13.60
CA ALA A 229 -21.82 34.09 -13.56
C ALA A 229 -21.12 33.74 -14.88
N ILE A 230 -21.48 32.62 -15.50
CA ILE A 230 -20.86 32.20 -16.77
C ILE A 230 -21.24 33.13 -17.92
N ASN A 231 -22.50 33.59 -17.97
CA ASN A 231 -22.93 34.54 -19.00
C ASN A 231 -22.25 35.90 -18.84
N GLU A 232 -22.13 36.41 -17.62
CA GLU A 232 -21.39 37.65 -17.34
C GLU A 232 -19.90 37.52 -17.67
N LEU A 233 -19.27 36.37 -17.40
CA LEU A 233 -17.90 36.10 -17.84
C LEU A 233 -17.81 36.03 -19.37
N ASN A 234 -18.78 35.40 -20.03
CA ASN A 234 -18.82 35.32 -21.49
C ASN A 234 -18.85 36.72 -22.12
N LEU A 235 -19.59 37.68 -21.54
CA LEU A 235 -19.59 39.07 -22.01
C LEU A 235 -18.22 39.76 -21.91
N LEU A 236 -17.41 39.39 -20.93
CA LEU A 236 -16.05 39.91 -20.78
C LEU A 236 -15.09 39.24 -21.76
N LEU A 237 -15.26 37.95 -22.01
CA LEU A 237 -14.40 37.16 -22.89
C LEU A 237 -14.71 37.40 -24.38
N ASP A 238 -15.97 37.66 -24.72
CA ASP A 238 -16.39 38.05 -26.06
C ASP A 238 -15.73 39.37 -26.47
N ARG A 239 -14.90 39.36 -27.52
CA ARG A 239 -14.27 40.58 -28.01
C ARG A 239 -15.27 41.60 -28.56
N GLU A 240 -16.27 41.16 -29.32
CA GLU A 240 -17.25 42.06 -29.92
C GLU A 240 -18.17 42.66 -28.85
N LYS A 241 -18.70 41.85 -27.94
CA LYS A 241 -19.56 42.35 -26.85
C LYS A 241 -18.75 43.19 -25.87
N ASN A 242 -17.51 42.82 -25.52
CA ASN A 242 -16.67 43.64 -24.64
C ASN A 242 -16.25 44.95 -25.32
N ALA A 243 -15.96 44.96 -26.63
CA ALA A 243 -15.71 46.19 -27.38
C ALA A 243 -16.93 47.12 -27.37
N LEU A 244 -18.13 46.55 -27.52
CA LEU A 244 -19.38 47.31 -27.43
C LEU A 244 -19.57 47.94 -26.04
N ILE A 245 -19.34 47.16 -24.98
CA ILE A 245 -19.43 47.61 -23.58
C ILE A 245 -18.39 48.69 -23.29
N THR A 246 -17.13 48.51 -23.73
CA THR A 246 -16.05 49.48 -23.47
C THR A 246 -16.27 50.80 -24.19
N HIS A 247 -16.69 50.75 -25.46
CA HIS A 247 -17.00 51.95 -26.23
C HIS A 247 -18.23 52.68 -25.67
N GLY A 248 -19.28 51.92 -25.31
CA GLY A 248 -20.56 52.47 -24.89
C GLY A 248 -20.61 52.94 -23.42
N LEU A 249 -19.93 52.22 -22.53
CA LEU A 249 -20.01 52.40 -21.08
C LEU A 249 -18.69 52.83 -20.44
N GLY A 250 -17.56 52.69 -21.12
CA GLY A 250 -16.25 53.18 -20.67
C GLY A 250 -15.14 52.12 -20.66
N GLU A 251 -13.91 52.55 -20.85
CA GLU A 251 -12.70 51.71 -20.94
C GLU A 251 -12.42 50.84 -19.71
N VAL A 252 -12.98 51.23 -18.58
CA VAL A 252 -12.82 50.53 -17.31
C VAL A 252 -13.43 49.12 -17.34
N TYR A 253 -14.42 48.85 -18.19
CA TYR A 253 -15.01 47.51 -18.37
C TYR A 253 -14.24 46.59 -19.33
N ARG A 254 -13.07 47.01 -19.81
CA ARG A 254 -12.22 46.18 -20.66
C ARG A 254 -11.87 44.88 -19.96
N ASN A 255 -11.90 43.77 -20.71
CA ASN A 255 -11.56 42.45 -20.18
C ASN A 255 -10.22 42.48 -19.40
N PRO A 256 -10.22 42.17 -18.10
CA PRO A 256 -9.00 42.17 -17.31
C PRO A 256 -8.18 40.88 -17.44
N PHE A 257 -8.77 39.80 -17.96
CA PHE A 257 -8.14 38.49 -18.06
C PHE A 257 -7.42 38.30 -19.39
N ASN A 258 -6.29 37.59 -19.35
CA ASN A 258 -5.65 37.06 -20.55
C ASN A 258 -6.29 35.73 -20.95
N SER A 259 -6.69 34.91 -19.98
CA SER A 259 -7.42 33.67 -20.21
C SER A 259 -8.26 33.31 -18.98
N VAL A 260 -9.33 32.56 -19.20
CA VAL A 260 -10.13 31.96 -18.14
C VAL A 260 -10.25 30.46 -18.43
N MET A 261 -9.81 29.65 -17.48
CA MET A 261 -9.89 28.19 -17.51
C MET A 261 -10.98 27.70 -16.55
N PHE A 262 -11.73 26.70 -16.98
CA PHE A 262 -12.80 26.08 -16.23
C PHE A 262 -12.41 24.66 -15.81
N LEU A 263 -12.68 24.32 -14.56
CA LEU A 263 -12.33 23.02 -14.01
C LEU A 263 -13.58 22.26 -13.56
N PRO A 264 -13.84 21.05 -14.08
CA PRO A 264 -15.05 20.31 -13.76
C PRO A 264 -14.94 19.63 -12.38
N LEU A 265 -15.86 19.98 -11.47
CA LEU A 265 -16.03 19.29 -10.19
C LEU A 265 -16.80 17.96 -10.33
N MET A 266 -17.61 17.83 -11.40
CA MET A 266 -18.48 16.68 -11.64
C MET A 266 -17.75 15.32 -11.62
N PRO A 267 -16.59 15.12 -12.28
CA PRO A 267 -15.94 13.81 -12.31
C PRO A 267 -15.52 13.30 -10.92
N ALA A 268 -14.95 14.16 -10.07
CA ALA A 268 -14.64 13.82 -8.67
C ALA A 268 -15.90 13.50 -7.85
N TYR A 269 -16.98 14.24 -8.05
CA TYR A 269 -18.25 13.99 -7.37
C TYR A 269 -18.89 12.66 -7.82
N SER A 270 -18.86 12.33 -9.10
CA SER A 270 -19.42 11.08 -9.63
C SER A 270 -18.75 9.83 -9.06
N LYS A 271 -17.48 9.90 -8.65
CA LYS A 271 -16.75 8.79 -8.02
C LYS A 271 -17.01 8.70 -6.52
N THR A 272 -16.97 9.83 -5.82
CA THR A 272 -17.04 9.88 -4.35
C THR A 272 -18.48 9.87 -3.82
N GLY A 273 -19.43 10.41 -4.58
CA GLY A 273 -20.81 10.65 -4.13
C GLY A 273 -20.95 11.69 -3.01
N ASN A 274 -19.83 12.31 -2.57
CA ASN A 274 -19.78 13.22 -1.44
C ASN A 274 -19.10 14.54 -1.86
N ILE A 275 -19.81 15.65 -1.68
CA ILE A 275 -19.33 16.98 -2.12
C ILE A 275 -18.07 17.45 -1.37
N MET A 276 -17.93 17.12 -0.08
CA MET A 276 -16.76 17.50 0.71
C MET A 276 -15.51 16.76 0.24
N SER A 277 -15.63 15.45 0.01
CA SER A 277 -14.54 14.63 -0.54
C SER A 277 -14.18 15.05 -1.97
N ALA A 278 -15.17 15.37 -2.81
CA ALA A 278 -14.93 15.84 -4.17
C ALA A 278 -14.20 17.20 -4.21
N ARG A 279 -14.52 18.12 -3.29
CA ARG A 279 -13.82 19.41 -3.16
C ARG A 279 -12.38 19.22 -2.71
N ASP A 280 -12.14 18.42 -1.66
CA ASP A 280 -10.78 18.12 -1.19
C ASP A 280 -9.91 17.47 -2.28
N GLU A 281 -10.48 16.57 -3.08
CA GLU A 281 -9.78 15.97 -4.22
C GLU A 281 -9.43 17.01 -5.29
N ILE A 282 -10.38 17.88 -5.66
CA ILE A 282 -10.18 18.94 -6.65
C ILE A 282 -9.15 19.97 -6.17
N ASP A 283 -9.19 20.36 -4.89
CA ASP A 283 -8.25 21.35 -4.33
C ASP A 283 -6.80 20.82 -4.44
N LYS A 284 -6.57 19.54 -4.10
CA LYS A 284 -5.27 18.87 -4.26
C LYS A 284 -4.86 18.77 -5.72
N MET A 285 -5.79 18.39 -6.58
CA MET A 285 -5.53 18.25 -8.01
C MET A 285 -5.19 19.60 -8.66
N ILE A 286 -5.85 20.71 -8.26
CA ILE A 286 -5.58 22.05 -8.80
C ILE A 286 -4.15 22.46 -8.46
N VAL A 287 -3.72 22.22 -7.21
CA VAL A 287 -2.36 22.49 -6.78
C VAL A 287 -1.34 21.69 -7.60
N GLU A 288 -1.61 20.40 -7.84
CA GLU A 288 -0.77 19.56 -8.70
C GLU A 288 -0.69 20.10 -10.15
N MET A 289 -1.82 20.53 -10.73
CA MET A 289 -1.84 21.15 -12.06
C MET A 289 -1.02 22.44 -12.10
N ILE A 290 -1.10 23.28 -11.07
CA ILE A 290 -0.32 24.54 -11.00
C ILE A 290 1.17 24.24 -11.09
N TYR A 291 1.68 23.22 -10.40
CA TYR A 291 3.10 22.83 -10.54
C TYR A 291 3.44 22.34 -11.94
N VAL A 292 2.57 21.55 -12.58
CA VAL A 292 2.77 21.12 -13.97
C VAL A 292 2.84 22.33 -14.92
N LEU A 293 1.97 23.33 -14.72
CA LEU A 293 1.97 24.56 -15.51
C LEU A 293 3.24 25.40 -15.27
N MET A 294 3.83 25.33 -14.07
CA MET A 294 5.09 26.02 -13.75
C MET A 294 6.32 25.34 -14.38
N ASP A 295 6.24 24.07 -14.79
CA ASP A 295 7.39 23.33 -15.34
C ASP A 295 7.73 23.69 -16.79
N PHE A 296 6.83 24.34 -17.53
CA PHE A 296 7.08 24.76 -18.92
C PHE A 296 6.75 26.25 -19.16
N ASP A 297 7.16 26.77 -20.32
CA ASP A 297 6.86 28.15 -20.70
C ASP A 297 5.37 28.30 -21.03
N MET A 298 4.65 29.01 -20.15
CA MET A 298 3.24 29.29 -20.28
C MET A 298 2.91 30.20 -21.47
N ALA A 299 3.88 30.95 -22.01
CA ALA A 299 3.65 31.80 -23.17
C ALA A 299 3.21 30.98 -24.41
N ASP A 300 3.79 29.79 -24.61
CA ASP A 300 3.43 28.90 -25.72
C ASP A 300 1.98 28.41 -25.60
N LEU A 301 1.59 27.98 -24.39
CA LEU A 301 0.24 27.52 -24.11
C LEU A 301 -0.76 28.65 -24.35
N MET A 302 -0.45 29.83 -23.82
CA MET A 302 -1.29 31.01 -23.89
C MET A 302 -1.44 31.50 -25.34
N SER A 303 -0.36 31.63 -26.12
CA SER A 303 -0.45 31.94 -27.55
C SER A 303 -1.28 30.89 -28.31
N GLY A 304 -1.04 29.60 -28.04
CA GLY A 304 -1.70 28.49 -28.72
C GLY A 304 -3.21 28.40 -28.48
N ILE A 305 -3.67 28.46 -27.23
CA ILE A 305 -5.12 28.49 -26.94
C ILE A 305 -5.79 29.77 -27.46
N GLY A 306 -4.97 30.73 -27.93
CA GLY A 306 -5.36 32.03 -28.43
C GLY A 306 -5.56 32.94 -27.24
N THR A 307 -4.52 33.51 -26.65
CA THR A 307 -4.68 34.55 -25.61
C THR A 307 -3.94 35.82 -25.97
N GLU A 308 -3.44 35.90 -27.21
CA GLU A 308 -2.86 37.11 -27.74
C GLU A 308 -3.94 38.21 -27.75
N VAL A 309 -3.51 39.43 -27.43
CA VAL A 309 -4.38 40.61 -27.34
C VAL A 309 -5.10 40.78 -28.68
N GLY A 310 -6.32 40.27 -28.79
CA GLY A 310 -7.05 40.22 -30.06
C GLY A 310 -7.79 38.92 -30.39
N LEU A 311 -8.00 37.99 -29.45
CA LEU A 311 -8.90 36.84 -29.61
C LEU A 311 -10.19 37.19 -30.38
N THR A 312 -10.52 36.37 -31.38
CA THR A 312 -11.51 36.70 -32.42
C THR A 312 -12.91 36.15 -32.19
N GLU A 313 -13.17 35.28 -31.20
CA GLU A 313 -14.51 34.71 -30.94
C GLU A 313 -14.72 34.32 -29.45
N ASP A 314 -15.98 34.07 -29.05
CA ASP A 314 -16.43 33.60 -27.71
C ASP A 314 -15.79 32.27 -27.29
N THR A 315 -14.56 32.31 -26.77
CA THR A 315 -13.81 31.10 -26.43
C THR A 315 -13.65 30.88 -24.93
N ILE A 316 -14.06 29.69 -24.48
CA ILE A 316 -13.75 29.15 -23.16
C ILE A 316 -12.73 28.00 -23.25
N HIS A 317 -12.00 27.79 -22.16
CA HIS A 317 -11.02 26.71 -22.04
C HIS A 317 -11.35 25.86 -20.81
N THR A 318 -11.31 24.53 -20.93
CA THR A 318 -11.38 23.66 -19.74
C THR A 318 -10.03 23.01 -19.45
N LEU A 319 -9.77 22.71 -18.19
CA LEU A 319 -8.55 22.07 -17.71
C LEU A 319 -8.89 20.76 -17.00
N SER A 320 -8.18 19.68 -17.37
CA SER A 320 -8.34 18.35 -16.79
C SER A 320 -6.99 17.64 -16.66
N MET A 321 -6.86 16.73 -15.68
CA MET A 321 -5.62 15.98 -15.45
C MET A 321 -5.92 14.57 -15.00
N ILE A 322 -5.14 13.61 -15.47
CA ILE A 322 -5.01 12.31 -14.82
C ILE A 322 -3.59 12.18 -14.29
N LYS A 323 -3.47 11.84 -13.00
CA LYS A 323 -2.22 11.47 -12.34
C LYS A 323 -2.17 9.95 -12.21
N VAL A 324 -1.12 9.34 -12.73
CA VAL A 324 -0.78 7.94 -12.51
C VAL A 324 0.34 7.89 -11.49
N ASN A 325 0.16 7.11 -10.42
CA ASN A 325 1.11 6.96 -9.33
C ASN A 325 1.55 5.51 -9.20
N TYR A 326 2.86 5.29 -9.15
CA TYR A 326 3.47 3.99 -8.84
C TYR A 326 3.88 4.01 -7.36
N PRO A 327 3.18 3.27 -6.47
CA PRO A 327 3.32 3.41 -5.02
C PRO A 327 4.53 2.63 -4.46
N VAL A 328 5.73 2.89 -5.01
CA VAL A 328 6.93 2.13 -4.69
C VAL A 328 7.30 2.21 -3.22
N ASP A 329 7.24 3.40 -2.60
CA ASP A 329 7.54 3.55 -1.18
C ASP A 329 6.65 2.66 -0.31
N SER A 330 5.35 2.58 -0.65
CA SER A 330 4.41 1.71 0.06
C SER A 330 4.73 0.23 -0.12
N TYR A 331 5.16 -0.18 -1.33
CA TYR A 331 5.66 -1.55 -1.55
C TYR A 331 6.95 -1.82 -0.79
N VAL A 332 7.88 -0.86 -0.73
CA VAL A 332 9.13 -0.99 0.02
C VAL A 332 8.85 -1.21 1.50
N GLU A 333 7.95 -0.43 2.10
CA GLU A 333 7.53 -0.60 3.50
C GLU A 333 6.86 -1.96 3.75
N ALA A 334 6.04 -2.43 2.81
CA ALA A 334 5.40 -3.74 2.89
C ALA A 334 6.44 -4.86 2.81
N PHE A 335 7.36 -4.81 1.83
CA PHE A 335 8.39 -5.84 1.65
C PHE A 335 9.43 -5.84 2.76
N LYS A 336 9.73 -4.70 3.40
CA LYS A 336 10.56 -4.66 4.60
C LYS A 336 9.93 -5.44 5.76
N SER A 337 8.63 -5.24 6.00
CA SER A 337 7.87 -6.00 6.99
C SER A 337 7.87 -7.51 6.68
N ASN A 338 7.67 -7.87 5.41
CA ASN A 338 7.72 -9.27 4.98
C ASN A 338 9.14 -9.87 5.06
N LEU A 339 10.19 -9.09 4.80
CA LEU A 339 11.58 -9.53 4.95
C LEU A 339 11.93 -9.82 6.42
N GLU A 340 11.48 -8.96 7.34
CA GLU A 340 11.63 -9.20 8.78
C GLU A 340 10.89 -10.47 9.20
N LYS A 341 9.68 -10.70 8.68
CA LYS A 341 8.93 -11.95 8.87
C LYS A 341 9.76 -13.16 8.42
N MET A 342 10.38 -13.08 7.24
CA MET A 342 11.20 -14.17 6.70
C MET A 342 12.42 -14.48 7.59
N GLN A 343 13.05 -13.45 8.17
CA GLN A 343 14.16 -13.65 9.11
C GLN A 343 13.72 -14.37 10.39
N GLN A 344 12.54 -14.04 10.93
CA GLN A 344 11.99 -14.76 12.09
C GLN A 344 11.65 -16.21 11.75
N LEU A 345 11.07 -16.45 10.56
CA LEU A 345 10.77 -17.79 10.08
C LEU A 345 12.03 -18.65 9.92
N ALA A 346 13.16 -18.06 9.51
CA ALA A 346 14.43 -18.77 9.39
C ALA A 346 14.94 -19.30 10.75
N GLU A 347 14.83 -18.50 11.81
CA GLU A 347 15.20 -18.94 13.16
C GLU A 347 14.23 -20.00 13.70
N ILE A 348 12.93 -19.84 13.46
CA ILE A 348 11.92 -20.85 13.80
C ILE A 348 12.21 -22.18 13.11
N ARG A 349 12.63 -22.17 11.83
CA ARG A 349 13.02 -23.40 11.11
C ARG A 349 14.20 -24.11 11.75
N LYS A 350 15.21 -23.38 12.21
CA LYS A 350 16.34 -23.97 12.95
C LYS A 350 15.89 -24.59 14.28
N GLU A 351 15.01 -23.92 15.01
CA GLU A 351 14.44 -24.49 16.23
C GLU A 351 13.62 -25.75 15.97
N LYS A 352 12.82 -25.75 14.89
CA LYS A 352 12.02 -26.91 14.46
C LYS A 352 12.90 -28.09 14.08
N LEU A 353 14.04 -27.88 13.41
CA LEU A 353 15.02 -28.94 13.15
C LEU A 353 15.45 -29.64 14.44
N GLY A 354 15.80 -28.87 15.47
CA GLY A 354 16.18 -29.44 16.78
C GLY A 354 15.05 -30.22 17.45
N VAL A 355 13.79 -29.81 17.28
CA VAL A 355 12.63 -30.58 17.77
C VAL A 355 12.43 -31.87 16.97
N LEU A 356 12.54 -31.81 15.64
CA LEU A 356 12.40 -32.97 14.76
C LEU A 356 13.49 -34.02 15.02
N GLU A 357 14.73 -33.61 15.24
CA GLU A 357 15.82 -34.53 15.61
C GLU A 357 15.52 -35.30 16.90
N LYS A 358 14.96 -34.62 17.90
CA LYS A 358 14.57 -35.28 19.14
C LYS A 358 13.36 -36.21 18.94
N LEU A 359 12.36 -35.83 18.14
CA LEU A 359 11.25 -36.71 17.79
C LEU A 359 11.73 -37.97 17.06
N GLN A 360 12.73 -37.84 16.19
CA GLN A 360 13.38 -38.96 15.52
C GLN A 360 14.03 -39.90 16.55
N MET A 361 14.82 -39.37 17.49
CA MET A 361 15.45 -40.16 18.56
C MET A 361 14.42 -40.92 19.40
N VAL A 362 13.27 -40.31 19.72
CA VAL A 362 12.18 -40.98 20.44
C VAL A 362 11.65 -42.18 19.65
N LEU A 363 11.40 -42.02 18.34
CA LEU A 363 10.93 -43.11 17.50
C LEU A 363 11.96 -44.24 17.33
N GLU A 364 13.25 -43.91 17.34
CA GLU A 364 14.35 -44.89 17.33
C GLU A 364 14.37 -45.69 18.64
N LEU A 365 14.26 -45.03 19.80
CA LEU A 365 14.13 -45.69 21.10
C LEU A 365 12.91 -46.61 21.14
N LYS A 366 11.78 -46.17 20.58
CA LYS A 366 10.55 -46.98 20.47
C LYS A 366 10.75 -48.19 19.56
N LYS A 367 11.47 -48.03 18.44
CA LYS A 367 11.78 -49.15 17.54
C LYS A 367 12.59 -50.22 18.26
N THR A 368 13.55 -49.82 19.08
CA THR A 368 14.32 -50.73 19.93
C THR A 368 13.45 -51.41 20.98
N GLU A 369 12.62 -50.66 21.72
CA GLU A 369 11.68 -51.20 22.73
C GLU A 369 10.74 -52.27 22.11
N VAL A 370 10.13 -51.95 20.96
CA VAL A 370 9.21 -52.86 20.28
C VAL A 370 9.94 -54.08 19.70
N SER A 371 11.17 -53.91 19.23
CA SER A 371 11.99 -55.03 18.74
C SER A 371 12.36 -55.99 19.86
N GLU A 372 12.75 -55.50 21.04
CA GLU A 372 13.02 -56.37 22.20
C GLU A 372 11.76 -57.15 22.64
N ILE A 373 10.57 -56.55 22.59
CA ILE A 373 9.31 -57.28 22.84
C ILE A 373 9.08 -58.43 21.84
N TYR A 374 9.49 -58.24 20.59
CA TYR A 374 9.44 -59.30 19.58
C TYR A 374 10.50 -60.37 19.81
N LYS A 375 11.70 -59.98 20.25
CA LYS A 375 12.75 -60.91 20.65
C LYS A 375 12.31 -61.81 21.79
N ASP A 376 11.69 -61.25 22.83
CA ASP A 376 11.12 -62.02 23.94
C ASP A 376 10.04 -63.00 23.49
N TYR A 377 9.18 -62.57 22.56
CA TYR A 377 8.19 -63.45 21.93
C TYR A 377 8.86 -64.64 21.21
N LEU A 378 9.90 -64.39 20.43
CA LEU A 378 10.63 -65.44 19.71
C LEU A 378 11.37 -66.38 20.68
N ILE A 379 11.91 -65.87 21.79
CA ILE A 379 12.57 -66.67 22.82
C ILE A 379 11.55 -67.60 23.48
N LYS A 380 10.38 -67.07 23.92
CA LYS A 380 9.31 -67.88 24.53
C LYS A 380 8.75 -68.94 23.60
N THR A 381 8.71 -68.66 22.29
CA THR A 381 8.20 -69.60 21.27
C THR A 381 9.28 -70.53 20.70
N ASN A 382 10.51 -70.51 21.24
CA ASN A 382 11.68 -71.27 20.74
C ASN A 382 12.01 -71.01 19.25
N ALA A 383 11.68 -69.83 18.73
CA ALA A 383 11.91 -69.41 17.34
C ALA A 383 13.04 -68.38 17.19
N PHE A 384 13.72 -68.01 18.28
CA PHE A 384 14.77 -67.01 18.29
C PHE A 384 16.07 -67.52 17.65
N ASN A 385 16.59 -66.73 16.71
CA ASN A 385 17.92 -66.89 16.12
C ASN A 385 18.55 -65.50 16.04
N ALA A 386 19.71 -65.31 16.70
CA ALA A 386 20.38 -64.03 16.80
C ALA A 386 20.87 -63.51 15.43
N ASP A 387 21.37 -64.40 14.56
CA ASP A 387 21.98 -64.03 13.27
C ASP A 387 20.93 -63.58 12.23
N GLU A 388 19.65 -63.93 12.43
CA GLU A 388 18.53 -63.63 11.51
C GLU A 388 17.54 -62.62 12.10
N PHE A 389 17.79 -62.09 13.30
CA PHE A 389 16.80 -61.33 14.05
C PHE A 389 16.40 -60.03 13.33
N ASP A 390 17.38 -59.24 12.90
CA ASP A 390 17.14 -57.96 12.24
C ASP A 390 16.42 -58.13 10.90
N ASP A 391 16.79 -59.16 10.12
CA ASP A 391 16.11 -59.50 8.87
C ASP A 391 14.67 -59.92 9.11
N LYS A 392 14.40 -60.67 10.19
CA LYS A 392 13.03 -61.05 10.58
C LYS A 392 12.20 -59.85 11.03
N VAL A 393 12.79 -58.87 11.71
CA VAL A 393 12.10 -57.60 12.08
C VAL A 393 11.74 -56.83 10.82
N ASN A 394 12.69 -56.63 9.90
CA ASN A 394 12.43 -55.92 8.64
C ASN A 394 11.39 -56.62 7.77
N GLN A 395 11.49 -57.95 7.60
CA GLN A 395 10.48 -58.73 6.88
C GLN A 395 9.10 -58.60 7.51
N LEU A 396 9.01 -58.57 8.85
CA LEU A 396 7.74 -58.42 9.54
C LEU A 396 7.07 -57.09 9.22
N ILE A 397 7.84 -56.00 9.21
CA ILE A 397 7.37 -54.65 8.87
C ILE A 397 6.89 -54.59 7.43
N HIS A 398 7.74 -54.97 6.48
CA HIS A 398 7.48 -54.82 5.04
C HIS A 398 6.58 -55.90 4.43
N SER A 399 6.27 -56.98 5.16
CA SER A 399 5.29 -57.98 4.70
C SER A 399 3.84 -57.48 4.70
N SER A 400 3.57 -56.32 5.31
CA SER A 400 2.25 -55.70 5.32
C SER A 400 1.90 -55.17 3.91
N PRO A 401 0.78 -55.62 3.31
CA PRO A 401 0.39 -55.17 1.97
C PRO A 401 0.00 -53.68 1.91
N ARG A 402 -0.17 -53.02 3.07
CA ARG A 402 -0.53 -51.60 3.19
C ARG A 402 0.63 -50.68 3.55
N TYR A 403 1.85 -51.21 3.73
CA TYR A 403 3.00 -50.41 4.17
C TYR A 403 3.25 -49.20 3.27
N ASP A 404 3.38 -49.43 1.96
CA ASP A 404 3.64 -48.37 0.98
C ASP A 404 2.43 -47.45 0.80
N GLU A 405 1.20 -47.99 0.87
CA GLU A 405 -0.02 -47.20 0.77
C GLU A 405 -0.14 -46.19 1.93
N ASP A 406 0.09 -46.66 3.16
CA ASP A 406 -0.02 -45.84 4.36
C ASP A 406 1.11 -44.78 4.40
N LEU A 407 2.36 -45.14 4.02
CA LEU A 407 3.47 -44.18 3.92
C LEU A 407 3.17 -43.07 2.89
N ASN A 408 2.69 -43.43 1.70
CA ASN A 408 2.33 -42.46 0.67
C ASN A 408 1.21 -41.50 1.12
N LEU A 409 0.25 -41.99 1.92
CA LEU A 409 -0.80 -41.14 2.49
C LEU A 409 -0.22 -40.12 3.47
N TYR A 410 0.71 -40.53 4.33
CA TYR A 410 1.37 -39.62 5.26
C TYR A 410 2.21 -38.56 4.53
N VAL A 411 2.98 -38.97 3.52
CA VAL A 411 3.79 -38.05 2.71
C VAL A 411 2.92 -37.01 2.01
N ARG A 412 1.81 -37.42 1.39
CA ARG A 412 0.85 -36.48 0.78
C ARG A 412 0.25 -35.51 1.81
N GLY A 413 0.02 -35.98 3.03
CA GLY A 413 -0.54 -35.15 4.11
C GLY A 413 0.36 -33.98 4.53
N ILE A 414 1.67 -34.10 4.32
CA ILE A 414 2.64 -33.04 4.68
C ILE A 414 3.00 -32.11 3.51
N GLU A 415 2.87 -32.60 2.27
CA GLU A 415 3.19 -31.86 1.03
C GLU A 415 2.48 -30.50 0.97
N ASP A 416 1.17 -30.46 1.25
CA ASP A 416 0.39 -29.22 1.24
C ASP A 416 0.88 -28.17 2.25
N GLN A 417 1.37 -28.60 3.43
CA GLN A 417 1.86 -27.66 4.43
C GLN A 417 3.22 -27.09 4.04
N ILE A 418 4.07 -27.93 3.48
CA ILE A 418 5.40 -27.54 3.02
C ILE A 418 5.28 -26.60 1.81
N ASN A 419 4.35 -26.87 0.89
CA ASN A 419 4.07 -25.99 -0.24
C ASN A 419 3.75 -24.55 0.19
N LYS A 420 2.98 -24.37 1.26
CA LYS A 420 2.71 -23.02 1.81
C LYS A 420 3.98 -22.31 2.29
N TRP A 421 4.93 -23.04 2.90
CA TRP A 421 6.20 -22.45 3.33
C TRP A 421 7.07 -22.04 2.13
N ILE A 422 7.02 -22.82 1.05
CA ILE A 422 7.70 -22.47 -0.19
C ILE A 422 7.08 -21.20 -0.76
N ASP A 423 5.75 -21.10 -0.84
CA ASP A 423 5.07 -19.93 -1.38
C ASP A 423 5.41 -18.64 -0.62
N GLU A 424 5.64 -18.73 0.70
CA GLU A 424 6.11 -17.59 1.51
C GLU A 424 7.57 -17.22 1.23
N ALA A 425 8.46 -18.20 1.01
CA ALA A 425 9.88 -17.97 0.80
C ALA A 425 10.22 -17.57 -0.64
N ILE A 426 9.47 -18.09 -1.62
CA ILE A 426 9.83 -18.04 -3.04
C ILE A 426 9.84 -16.61 -3.58
N GLN A 427 9.01 -15.72 -3.04
CA GLN A 427 8.98 -14.30 -3.42
C GLN A 427 10.35 -13.63 -3.22
N PHE A 428 11.08 -14.00 -2.17
CA PHE A 428 12.42 -13.47 -1.90
C PHE A 428 13.52 -14.29 -2.56
N VAL A 429 13.41 -15.62 -2.50
CA VAL A 429 14.44 -16.52 -3.06
C VAL A 429 14.52 -16.39 -4.58
N SER A 430 13.40 -16.18 -5.28
CA SER A 430 13.38 -15.99 -6.74
C SER A 430 14.22 -14.81 -7.24
N THR A 431 14.50 -13.81 -6.38
CA THR A 431 15.33 -12.65 -6.74
C THR A 431 16.77 -13.02 -7.11
N ILE A 432 17.26 -14.22 -6.75
CA ILE A 432 18.57 -14.69 -7.20
C ILE A 432 18.65 -14.83 -8.73
N ARG A 433 17.50 -15.02 -9.41
CA ARG A 433 17.42 -15.06 -10.88
C ARG A 433 17.82 -13.74 -11.53
N LEU A 434 17.63 -12.62 -10.84
CA LEU A 434 17.94 -11.28 -11.37
C LEU A 434 19.45 -11.03 -11.58
N VAL A 435 20.30 -11.85 -10.96
CA VAL A 435 21.76 -11.79 -11.11
C VAL A 435 22.36 -13.07 -11.70
N ALA A 436 21.52 -14.01 -12.11
CA ALA A 436 21.88 -15.31 -12.64
C ALA A 436 21.94 -15.28 -14.18
N ASN A 437 23.05 -14.79 -14.72
CA ASN A 437 23.28 -14.84 -16.17
C ASN A 437 23.69 -16.24 -16.60
N ASP A 438 23.24 -16.69 -17.78
CA ASP A 438 23.52 -18.03 -18.30
C ASP A 438 25.01 -18.38 -18.24
N GLY A 439 25.31 -19.52 -17.60
CA GLY A 439 26.66 -20.05 -17.49
C GLY A 439 27.51 -19.48 -16.34
N THR A 440 26.96 -18.61 -15.48
CA THR A 440 27.65 -18.15 -14.26
C THR A 440 27.46 -19.13 -13.09
N ILE A 441 28.19 -18.88 -12.00
CA ILE A 441 28.01 -19.60 -10.72
C ILE A 441 26.60 -19.35 -10.19
N GLU A 442 26.12 -18.12 -10.30
CA GLU A 442 24.79 -17.70 -9.85
C GLU A 442 23.66 -18.43 -10.60
N ASP A 443 23.80 -18.62 -11.92
CA ASP A 443 22.87 -19.44 -12.71
C ASP A 443 22.86 -20.91 -12.29
N SER A 444 24.05 -21.47 -12.01
CA SER A 444 24.14 -22.83 -11.47
C SER A 444 23.45 -22.96 -10.10
N VAL A 445 23.63 -21.97 -9.21
CA VAL A 445 22.93 -21.93 -7.91
C VAL A 445 21.43 -21.77 -8.09
N ALA A 446 20.99 -20.87 -8.98
CA ALA A 446 19.57 -20.63 -9.24
C ALA A 446 18.86 -21.89 -9.76
N LYS A 447 19.48 -22.65 -10.68
CA LYS A 447 18.96 -23.93 -11.20
C LYS A 447 18.87 -25.03 -10.14
N LEU A 448 19.82 -25.06 -9.21
CA LEU A 448 19.81 -26.03 -8.10
C LEU A 448 18.77 -25.72 -7.02
N ILE A 449 18.36 -24.46 -6.88
CA ILE A 449 17.39 -24.03 -5.86
C ILE A 449 15.98 -23.95 -6.43
N LEU A 450 15.80 -23.25 -7.55
CA LEU A 450 14.52 -22.86 -8.11
C LEU A 450 14.14 -23.76 -9.28
N HIS A 451 12.86 -24.13 -9.35
CA HIS A 451 12.38 -25.01 -10.40
C HIS A 451 12.19 -24.27 -11.73
N GLY A 452 12.71 -24.83 -12.82
CA GLY A 452 12.48 -24.35 -14.19
C GLY A 452 11.27 -25.04 -14.82
N GLU A 453 10.57 -24.38 -15.74
CA GLU A 453 9.33 -24.89 -16.36
C GLU A 453 9.51 -26.25 -17.06
N ASP A 454 10.67 -26.49 -17.66
CA ASP A 454 11.00 -27.73 -18.38
C ASP A 454 11.93 -28.70 -17.60
N ALA A 455 12.27 -28.36 -16.34
CA ALA A 455 13.22 -29.14 -15.55
C ALA A 455 12.54 -30.35 -14.88
N SER A 456 13.30 -31.42 -14.59
CA SER A 456 12.77 -32.47 -13.72
C SER A 456 12.60 -31.93 -12.30
N PRO A 457 11.55 -32.32 -11.56
CA PRO A 457 11.43 -31.96 -10.15
C PRO A 457 12.67 -32.35 -9.33
N MET A 458 13.41 -33.38 -9.73
CA MET A 458 14.63 -33.84 -9.06
C MET A 458 15.86 -32.95 -9.27
N ASP A 459 15.81 -31.99 -10.20
CA ASP A 459 16.98 -31.18 -10.56
C ASP A 459 17.18 -29.97 -9.63
N SER A 460 16.17 -29.64 -8.82
CA SER A 460 16.14 -28.43 -7.99
C SER A 460 15.50 -28.69 -6.63
N LEU A 461 15.93 -27.98 -5.59
CA LEU A 461 15.33 -28.10 -4.25
C LEU A 461 13.84 -27.74 -4.28
N GLU A 462 13.44 -26.65 -4.92
CA GLU A 462 12.03 -26.26 -5.03
C GLU A 462 11.20 -27.37 -5.69
N GLY A 463 11.66 -27.90 -6.82
CA GLY A 463 10.97 -28.98 -7.53
C GLY A 463 10.80 -30.23 -6.67
N MET A 464 11.85 -30.61 -5.93
CA MET A 464 11.84 -31.77 -5.05
C MET A 464 10.86 -31.61 -3.90
N ILE A 465 10.91 -30.46 -3.23
CA ILE A 465 10.10 -30.17 -2.05
C ILE A 465 8.63 -29.90 -2.43
N ARG A 466 8.35 -29.33 -3.61
CA ARG A 466 6.96 -29.15 -4.07
C ARG A 466 6.27 -30.47 -4.43
N ASN A 467 7.04 -31.50 -4.78
CA ASN A 467 6.54 -32.77 -5.31
C ASN A 467 6.96 -33.97 -4.45
N ILE A 468 7.02 -33.80 -3.13
CA ILE A 468 7.58 -34.82 -2.20
C ILE A 468 6.90 -36.18 -2.36
N SER A 469 5.59 -36.24 -2.60
CA SER A 469 4.91 -37.52 -2.84
C SER A 469 5.51 -38.34 -3.98
N ARG A 470 6.12 -37.69 -4.98
CA ARG A 470 6.82 -38.34 -6.09
C ARG A 470 8.32 -38.50 -5.82
N THR A 471 8.93 -37.57 -5.09
CA THR A 471 10.40 -37.48 -4.97
C THR A 471 10.95 -38.12 -3.70
N HIS A 472 10.13 -38.41 -2.69
CA HIS A 472 10.57 -38.93 -1.39
C HIS A 472 11.50 -40.16 -1.43
N PRO A 473 11.40 -41.13 -2.37
CA PRO A 473 12.27 -42.31 -2.35
C PRO A 473 13.75 -41.98 -2.58
N GLU A 474 14.03 -40.97 -3.39
CA GLU A 474 15.39 -40.54 -3.76
C GLU A 474 15.77 -39.20 -3.11
N TYR A 475 14.85 -38.60 -2.34
CA TYR A 475 14.98 -37.24 -1.82
C TYR A 475 16.28 -37.02 -1.05
N ARG A 476 16.61 -37.89 -0.08
CA ARG A 476 17.83 -37.76 0.73
C ARG A 476 19.10 -37.78 -0.13
N ALA A 477 19.20 -38.74 -1.04
CA ALA A 477 20.40 -38.90 -1.88
C ALA A 477 20.58 -37.70 -2.80
N GLN A 478 19.50 -37.28 -3.47
CA GLN A 478 19.54 -36.17 -4.41
C GLN A 478 19.75 -34.82 -3.71
N LYS A 479 19.10 -34.59 -2.56
CA LYS A 479 19.31 -33.40 -1.72
C LYS A 479 20.76 -33.31 -1.25
N GLY A 480 21.36 -34.42 -0.84
CA GLY A 480 22.79 -34.47 -0.46
C GLY A 480 23.72 -34.03 -1.60
N ALA A 481 23.48 -34.52 -2.82
CA ALA A 481 24.26 -34.13 -4.00
C ALA A 481 24.08 -32.63 -4.37
N ILE A 482 22.87 -32.10 -4.22
CA ILE A 482 22.60 -30.67 -4.43
C ILE A 482 23.29 -29.82 -3.36
N PHE A 483 23.22 -30.23 -2.08
CA PHE A 483 23.84 -29.53 -0.96
C PHE A 483 25.35 -29.41 -1.12
N GLU A 484 26.03 -30.52 -1.47
CA GLU A 484 27.48 -30.51 -1.68
C GLU A 484 27.89 -29.48 -2.75
N ARG A 485 27.10 -29.35 -3.82
CA ARG A 485 27.33 -28.33 -4.85
C ARG A 485 27.04 -26.92 -4.35
N LEU A 486 25.91 -26.72 -3.68
CA LEU A 486 25.53 -25.40 -3.16
C LEU A 486 26.53 -24.85 -2.13
N GLU A 487 27.01 -25.71 -1.22
CA GLU A 487 28.02 -25.36 -0.22
C GLU A 487 29.35 -24.91 -0.84
N GLN A 488 29.68 -25.38 -2.05
CA GLN A 488 30.86 -24.95 -2.80
C GLN A 488 30.60 -23.64 -3.59
N LEU A 489 29.42 -23.53 -4.22
CA LEU A 489 29.10 -22.46 -5.16
C LEU A 489 28.65 -21.15 -4.46
N VAL A 490 27.82 -21.24 -3.41
CA VAL A 490 27.22 -20.06 -2.74
C VAL A 490 28.29 -19.15 -2.10
N PRO A 491 29.31 -19.67 -1.38
CA PRO A 491 30.39 -18.83 -0.88
C PRO A 491 31.19 -18.15 -2.00
N SER A 492 31.36 -18.84 -3.12
CA SER A 492 32.15 -18.41 -4.27
C SER A 492 31.45 -17.36 -5.15
N SER A 493 30.12 -17.20 -5.03
CA SER A 493 29.37 -16.17 -5.74
C SER A 493 29.81 -14.76 -5.32
N GLN A 494 30.09 -13.91 -6.32
CA GLN A 494 30.42 -12.49 -6.11
C GLN A 494 29.20 -11.57 -6.26
N SER A 495 28.15 -12.02 -6.95
CA SER A 495 27.00 -11.18 -7.28
C SER A 495 25.86 -11.29 -6.27
N PHE A 496 25.75 -12.39 -5.51
CA PHE A 496 24.72 -12.48 -4.46
C PHE A 496 25.03 -11.58 -3.27
N THR A 497 24.01 -10.86 -2.81
CA THR A 497 24.10 -10.07 -1.58
C THR A 497 24.19 -10.98 -0.35
N LEU A 498 24.70 -10.46 0.78
CA LEU A 498 24.72 -11.20 2.05
C LEU A 498 23.32 -11.66 2.47
N ARG A 499 22.28 -10.84 2.20
CA ARG A 499 20.89 -11.19 2.51
C ARG A 499 20.37 -12.30 1.59
N GLN A 500 20.73 -12.29 0.31
CA GLN A 500 20.40 -13.38 -0.62
C GLN A 500 21.06 -14.71 -0.24
N LYS A 501 22.34 -14.70 0.16
CA LYS A 501 23.02 -15.92 0.65
C LYS A 501 22.32 -16.50 1.88
N LYS A 502 21.91 -15.66 2.83
CA LYS A 502 21.12 -16.10 3.99
C LYS A 502 19.75 -16.68 3.61
N LEU A 503 19.08 -16.12 2.60
CA LEU A 503 17.82 -16.66 2.09
C LEU A 503 18.00 -18.03 1.42
N ILE A 504 19.11 -18.22 0.71
CA ILE A 504 19.50 -19.52 0.15
C ILE A 504 19.72 -20.53 1.29
N ASP A 505 20.52 -20.19 2.30
CA ASP A 505 20.78 -21.04 3.46
C ASP A 505 19.47 -21.40 4.19
N ASP A 506 18.56 -20.44 4.31
CA ASP A 506 17.25 -20.65 4.90
C ASP A 506 16.36 -21.59 4.07
N PHE A 507 16.38 -21.47 2.74
CA PHE A 507 15.70 -22.42 1.86
C PHE A 507 16.31 -23.84 1.94
N MET A 508 17.62 -23.94 2.13
CA MET A 508 18.29 -25.22 2.45
C MET A 508 17.84 -25.78 3.81
N ASN A 509 17.64 -24.92 4.82
CA ASN A 509 17.06 -25.37 6.09
C ASN A 509 15.65 -25.94 5.91
N LEU A 510 14.82 -25.35 5.04
CA LEU A 510 13.50 -25.90 4.68
C LEU A 510 13.62 -27.28 4.00
N ALA A 511 14.58 -27.46 3.10
CA ALA A 511 14.86 -28.76 2.50
C ALA A 511 15.26 -29.82 3.55
N SER A 512 16.00 -29.40 4.59
CA SER A 512 16.41 -30.26 5.71
C SER A 512 15.27 -30.57 6.67
N VAL A 513 14.38 -29.61 6.95
CA VAL A 513 13.14 -29.84 7.71
C VAL A 513 12.28 -30.89 7.00
N THR A 514 12.19 -30.79 5.68
CA THR A 514 11.46 -31.75 4.83
C THR A 514 12.07 -33.14 4.92
N GLU A 515 13.40 -33.27 4.81
CA GLU A 515 14.10 -34.55 4.97
C GLU A 515 13.80 -35.20 6.32
N ARG A 516 13.95 -34.44 7.42
CA ARG A 516 13.69 -34.94 8.77
C ARG A 516 12.25 -35.35 8.96
N ALA A 517 11.30 -34.61 8.39
CA ALA A 517 9.89 -34.99 8.43
C ALA A 517 9.65 -36.34 7.72
N LEU A 518 10.27 -36.57 6.56
CA LEU A 518 10.19 -37.85 5.85
C LEU A 518 10.80 -39.02 6.62
N ASP A 519 11.95 -38.78 7.27
CA ASP A 519 12.59 -39.78 8.13
C ASP A 519 11.70 -40.19 9.29
N ILE A 520 11.10 -39.20 9.97
CA ILE A 520 10.18 -39.42 11.09
C ILE A 520 8.93 -40.16 10.61
N LEU A 521 8.37 -39.81 9.45
CA LEU A 521 7.22 -40.53 8.88
C LEU A 521 7.55 -41.99 8.58
N THR A 522 8.74 -42.26 8.04
CA THR A 522 9.20 -43.61 7.75
C THR A 522 9.35 -44.42 9.05
N LEU A 523 10.02 -43.86 10.07
CA LEU A 523 10.18 -44.49 11.38
C LEU A 523 8.85 -44.68 12.11
N TYR A 524 7.92 -43.73 11.99
CA TYR A 524 6.57 -43.86 12.52
C TYR A 524 5.84 -45.02 11.86
N ASN A 525 5.92 -45.14 10.53
CA ASN A 525 5.28 -46.20 9.76
C ASN A 525 5.85 -47.58 10.13
N ASP A 526 7.18 -47.68 10.23
CA ASP A 526 7.89 -48.88 10.70
C ASP A 526 7.38 -49.33 12.07
N ASN A 527 7.42 -48.43 13.06
CA ASN A 527 6.99 -48.72 14.43
C ASN A 527 5.52 -49.14 14.49
N ARG A 528 4.65 -48.44 13.75
CA ARG A 528 3.22 -48.74 13.70
C ARG A 528 2.96 -50.16 13.15
N HIS A 529 3.57 -50.50 12.02
CA HIS A 529 3.40 -51.82 11.41
C HIS A 529 4.03 -52.93 12.26
N LEU A 530 5.18 -52.66 12.88
CA LEU A 530 5.81 -53.59 13.81
C LEU A 530 4.91 -53.89 15.01
N ILE A 531 4.37 -52.85 15.67
CA ILE A 531 3.44 -52.99 16.80
C ILE A 531 2.18 -53.74 16.37
N ASP A 532 1.58 -53.41 15.22
CA ASP A 532 0.39 -54.09 14.73
C ASP A 532 0.64 -55.59 14.47
N ALA A 533 1.77 -55.92 13.86
CA ALA A 533 2.14 -57.29 13.56
C ALA A 533 2.43 -58.10 14.83
N ILE A 534 3.16 -57.52 15.79
CA ILE A 534 3.45 -58.13 17.09
C ILE A 534 2.17 -58.29 17.91
N SER A 535 1.34 -57.26 18.02
CA SER A 535 0.07 -57.28 18.76
C SER A 535 -0.84 -58.43 18.30
N ARG A 536 -0.99 -58.63 16.99
CA ARG A 536 -1.78 -59.74 16.43
C ARG A 536 -1.22 -61.12 16.78
N ARG A 537 0.12 -61.26 16.85
CA ARG A 537 0.78 -62.52 17.22
C ARG A 537 0.66 -62.81 18.71
N TYR A 538 0.74 -61.78 19.56
CA TYR A 538 0.55 -61.90 21.01
C TYR A 538 -0.88 -62.25 21.41
N GLU A 539 -1.90 -61.76 20.68
CA GLU A 539 -3.30 -62.10 20.94
C GLU A 539 -3.60 -63.60 20.85
N ILE A 540 -2.81 -64.35 20.07
CA ILE A 540 -2.99 -65.79 19.81
C ILE A 540 -2.30 -66.66 20.89
N LEU A 541 -1.44 -66.10 21.72
CA LEU A 541 -0.75 -66.85 22.78
C LEU A 541 -1.71 -67.29 23.92
N PRO A 542 -1.48 -68.46 24.54
CA PRO A 542 -2.16 -68.85 25.78
C PRO A 542 -1.99 -67.79 26.88
N GLU A 543 -3.01 -67.59 27.72
CA GLU A 543 -2.98 -66.59 28.82
C GLU A 543 -1.76 -66.74 29.75
N GLU A 544 -1.28 -67.97 29.94
CA GLU A 544 -0.11 -68.29 30.77
C GLU A 544 1.22 -67.80 30.17
N ASP A 545 1.27 -67.59 28.86
CA ASP A 545 2.48 -67.21 28.11
C ASP A 545 2.50 -65.71 27.72
N LYS A 546 1.36 -65.01 27.83
CA LYS A 546 1.23 -63.58 27.50
C LYS A 546 2.11 -62.72 28.41
N LEU A 547 2.92 -61.86 27.81
CA LEU A 547 3.64 -60.81 28.54
C LEU A 547 2.69 -59.66 28.85
N ASN A 548 2.96 -58.94 29.96
CA ASN A 548 2.20 -57.76 30.35
C ASN A 548 2.60 -56.55 29.49
N VAL A 549 2.28 -56.59 28.20
CA VAL A 549 2.61 -55.53 27.23
C VAL A 549 1.36 -54.75 26.84
N ASN A 550 1.37 -53.44 27.06
CA ASN A 550 0.24 -52.58 26.72
C ASN A 550 0.41 -51.95 25.32
N PHE A 551 0.06 -52.70 24.27
CA PHE A 551 0.13 -52.21 22.89
C PHE A 551 -0.78 -51.01 22.60
N LYS A 552 -1.90 -50.88 23.33
CA LYS A 552 -2.80 -49.72 23.18
C LYS A 552 -2.11 -48.43 23.59
N ASP A 553 -1.30 -48.51 24.64
CA ASP A 553 -0.54 -47.39 25.16
C ASP A 553 0.60 -46.94 24.24
N MET A 554 1.29 -47.89 23.61
CA MET A 554 2.33 -47.59 22.62
C MET A 554 1.73 -46.94 21.36
N LYS A 555 0.56 -47.41 20.91
CA LYS A 555 -0.17 -46.80 19.78
C LYS A 555 -0.63 -45.37 20.08
N ALA A 556 -1.09 -45.12 21.30
CA ALA A 556 -1.50 -43.78 21.72
C ALA A 556 -0.30 -42.81 21.72
N GLU A 557 0.87 -43.26 22.20
CA GLU A 557 2.10 -42.46 22.15
C GLU A 557 2.53 -42.15 20.72
N LEU A 558 2.58 -43.15 19.83
CA LEU A 558 2.91 -42.94 18.41
C LEU A 558 1.96 -41.93 17.76
N THR A 559 0.67 -41.99 18.11
CA THR A 559 -0.33 -41.05 17.59
C THR A 559 -0.02 -39.62 18.04
N THR A 560 0.38 -39.41 19.29
CA THR A 560 0.81 -38.09 19.77
C THR A 560 2.08 -37.61 19.07
N ILE A 561 3.08 -38.49 18.86
CA ILE A 561 4.30 -38.14 18.11
C ILE A 561 3.96 -37.69 16.69
N TYR A 562 3.04 -38.38 16.01
CA TYR A 562 2.56 -37.99 14.69
C TYR A 562 1.87 -36.62 14.70
N HIS A 563 1.02 -36.32 15.69
CA HIS A 563 0.42 -34.99 15.82
C HIS A 563 1.47 -33.90 16.07
N LEU A 564 2.50 -34.17 16.87
CA LEU A 564 3.61 -33.23 17.09
C LEU A 564 4.38 -32.96 15.80
N LEU A 565 4.67 -33.99 14.99
CA LEU A 565 5.25 -33.81 13.67
C LEU A 565 4.37 -32.91 12.80
N GLN A 566 3.05 -33.18 12.75
CA GLN A 566 2.10 -32.36 11.99
C GLN A 566 2.07 -30.90 12.46
N LEU A 567 2.20 -30.65 13.76
CA LEU A 567 2.30 -29.29 14.30
C LEU A 567 3.57 -28.59 13.80
N MET A 568 4.72 -29.28 13.82
CA MET A 568 6.01 -28.69 13.41
C MET A 568 6.07 -28.30 11.94
N ILE A 569 5.38 -29.02 11.05
CA ILE A 569 5.35 -28.69 9.62
C ILE A 569 4.27 -27.68 9.23
N LYS A 570 3.35 -27.33 10.14
CA LYS A 570 2.28 -26.36 9.84
C LYS A 570 2.84 -24.94 9.68
N PRO A 571 2.20 -24.09 8.86
CA PRO A 571 2.43 -22.65 8.86
C PRO A 571 2.24 -22.06 10.25
N SER A 572 3.03 -21.05 10.60
CA SER A 572 3.03 -20.44 11.94
C SER A 572 1.64 -19.96 12.39
N SER A 573 0.81 -19.48 11.45
CA SER A 573 -0.57 -19.05 11.74
C SER A 573 -1.50 -20.18 12.20
N ASP A 574 -1.28 -21.39 11.69
CA ASP A 574 -2.07 -22.57 12.04
C ASP A 574 -1.49 -23.24 13.29
N GLU A 575 -0.17 -23.23 13.42
CA GLU A 575 0.54 -23.73 14.59
C GLU A 575 0.06 -23.04 15.87
N ILE A 576 0.05 -21.70 15.93
CA ILE A 576 -0.40 -20.94 17.11
C ILE A 576 -1.79 -21.36 17.60
N LYS A 577 -2.71 -21.65 16.67
CA LYS A 577 -4.10 -22.03 17.00
C LYS A 577 -4.20 -23.43 17.61
N MET A 578 -3.22 -24.29 17.31
CA MET A 578 -3.23 -25.71 17.69
C MET A 578 -2.28 -26.03 18.85
N ILE A 579 -1.38 -25.10 19.20
CA ILE A 579 -0.37 -25.30 20.27
C ILE A 579 -1.00 -25.76 21.59
N ASP A 580 -2.09 -25.13 22.05
CA ASP A 580 -2.65 -25.43 23.37
C ASP A 580 -3.29 -26.85 23.43
N GLU A 581 -3.86 -27.32 22.33
CA GLU A 581 -4.34 -28.69 22.18
C GLU A 581 -3.17 -29.69 22.26
N HIS A 582 -2.07 -29.41 21.55
CA HIS A 582 -0.90 -30.30 21.51
C HIS A 582 -0.12 -30.29 22.82
N LEU A 583 -0.09 -29.15 23.52
CA LEU A 583 0.47 -29.05 24.88
C LEU A 583 -0.28 -29.96 25.85
N THR A 584 -1.60 -30.09 25.69
CA THR A 584 -2.42 -31.02 26.49
C THR A 584 -2.04 -32.48 26.22
N TYR A 585 -1.82 -32.84 24.95
CA TYR A 585 -1.35 -34.19 24.59
C TYR A 585 0.03 -34.51 25.18
N LEU A 586 0.95 -33.54 25.16
CA LEU A 586 2.28 -33.67 25.78
C LEU A 586 2.20 -33.86 27.29
N GLN A 587 1.37 -33.07 27.98
CA GLN A 587 1.19 -33.18 29.43
C GLN A 587 0.63 -34.55 29.82
N ALA A 588 -0.31 -35.10 29.05
CA ALA A 588 -0.85 -36.43 29.27
C ALA A 588 0.24 -37.52 29.14
N LEU A 589 1.15 -37.41 28.15
CA LEU A 589 2.29 -38.31 28.02
C LEU A 589 3.26 -38.20 29.20
N ILE A 590 3.60 -36.97 29.63
CA ILE A 590 4.51 -36.76 30.76
C ILE A 590 3.97 -37.42 32.03
N VAL A 591 2.68 -37.25 32.33
CA VAL A 591 2.04 -37.89 33.50
C VAL A 591 2.12 -39.41 33.41
N LYS A 592 1.85 -39.97 32.24
CA LYS A 592 1.90 -41.42 32.01
C LYS A 592 3.32 -41.97 32.16
N PHE A 593 4.32 -41.31 31.60
CA PHE A 593 5.71 -41.74 31.73
C PHE A 593 6.23 -41.62 33.16
N ARG A 594 5.79 -40.61 33.92
CA ARG A 594 6.09 -40.52 35.36
C ARG A 594 5.51 -41.70 36.14
N SER A 595 4.27 -42.10 35.82
CA SER A 595 3.66 -43.31 36.43
C SER A 595 4.47 -44.56 36.10
N ARG A 596 4.90 -44.74 34.84
CA ARG A 596 5.75 -45.87 34.43
C ARG A 596 7.11 -45.84 35.12
N HIS A 597 7.71 -44.66 35.27
CA HIS A 597 8.96 -44.48 36.02
C HIS A 597 8.79 -44.94 37.47
N GLU A 598 7.73 -44.49 38.17
CA GLU A 598 7.44 -44.91 39.55
C GLU A 598 7.26 -46.43 39.67
N GLU A 599 6.61 -47.08 38.70
CA GLU A 599 6.47 -48.54 38.66
C GLU A 599 7.82 -49.25 38.53
N LEU A 600 8.66 -48.82 37.58
CA LEU A 600 9.99 -49.39 37.35
C LEU A 600 10.93 -49.16 38.54
N GLU A 601 10.88 -47.99 39.17
CA GLU A 601 11.67 -47.67 40.35
C GLU A 601 11.28 -48.57 41.54
N ASN A 602 9.99 -48.82 41.73
CA ASN A 602 9.51 -49.75 42.75
C ASN A 602 9.96 -51.21 42.48
N GLU A 603 9.99 -51.64 41.22
CA GLU A 603 10.52 -52.95 40.84
C GLU A 603 12.03 -53.04 41.04
N LEU A 604 12.78 -52.00 40.68
CA LEU A 604 14.22 -51.90 40.90
C LEU A 604 14.55 -52.02 42.39
N ILE A 605 13.82 -51.31 43.27
CA ILE A 605 13.96 -51.42 44.73
C ILE A 605 13.75 -52.87 45.19
N ARG A 606 12.76 -53.58 44.67
CA ARG A 606 12.50 -54.99 45.01
C ARG A 606 13.64 -55.91 44.56
N VAL A 607 14.18 -55.69 43.36
CA VAL A 607 15.31 -56.45 42.81
C VAL A 607 16.59 -56.18 43.61
N GLU A 608 16.85 -54.92 43.98
CA GLU A 608 17.97 -54.56 44.86
C GLU A 608 17.85 -55.18 46.26
N GLU A 609 16.65 -55.20 46.84
CA GLU A 609 16.42 -55.88 48.12
C GLU A 609 16.65 -57.40 48.01
N LYS A 610 16.17 -58.02 46.93
CA LYS A 610 16.39 -59.43 46.64
C LYS A 610 17.88 -59.73 46.46
N LYS A 611 18.61 -58.89 45.73
CA LYS A 611 20.06 -58.95 45.57
C LYS A 611 20.78 -58.88 46.92
N LYS A 612 20.46 -57.89 47.76
CA LYS A 612 21.05 -57.74 49.10
C LYS A 612 20.82 -58.99 49.98
N ARG A 613 19.62 -59.58 49.93
CA ARG A 613 19.32 -60.85 50.63
C ARG A 613 20.14 -62.02 50.09
N MET A 614 20.24 -62.15 48.77
CA MET A 614 21.02 -63.20 48.12
C MET A 614 22.53 -63.06 48.34
N GLU A 615 23.06 -61.83 48.39
CA GLU A 615 24.47 -61.58 48.74
C GLU A 615 24.77 -61.95 50.20
N PHE A 616 23.82 -61.70 51.12
CA PHE A 616 23.93 -62.16 52.50
C PHE A 616 23.91 -63.69 52.61
N ASP A 617 23.01 -64.36 51.89
CA ASP A 617 22.93 -65.83 51.85
C ASP A 617 24.19 -66.44 51.20
N ARG A 618 24.72 -65.83 50.13
CA ARG A 618 26.01 -66.20 49.54
C ARG A 618 27.12 -66.15 50.58
N ASP A 619 27.28 -65.02 51.29
CA ASP A 619 28.32 -64.84 52.29
C ASP A 619 28.20 -65.83 53.46
N LYS A 620 26.96 -66.17 53.85
CA LYS A 620 26.66 -67.19 54.86
C LYS A 620 27.07 -68.58 54.39
N TYR A 621 26.62 -69.01 53.22
CA TYR A 621 26.95 -70.34 52.67
C TYR A 621 28.43 -70.47 52.31
N GLU A 622 29.08 -69.38 51.90
CA GLU A 622 30.52 -69.33 51.66
C GLU A 622 31.30 -69.59 52.95
N LYS A 623 30.93 -68.93 54.06
CA LYS A 623 31.54 -69.16 55.40
C LYS A 623 31.28 -70.59 55.91
N GLU A 624 30.06 -71.10 55.78
CA GLU A 624 29.69 -72.47 56.18
C GLU A 624 30.39 -73.55 55.32
N SER A 625 30.68 -73.25 54.05
CA SER A 625 31.43 -74.13 53.14
C SER A 625 32.93 -74.19 53.45
N LYS A 626 33.48 -73.19 54.17
CA LYS A 626 34.90 -73.05 54.53
C LYS A 626 35.22 -73.51 55.97
N GLY A 627 34.24 -73.59 56.88
CA GLY A 627 34.42 -73.98 58.29
C GLY A 627 34.57 -75.49 58.58
N PHE A 628 35.01 -75.83 59.80
CA PHE A 628 35.17 -77.21 60.31
C PHE A 628 33.80 -77.76 60.80
N SER A 629 33.11 -78.56 59.99
CA SER A 629 31.79 -79.13 60.33
C SER A 629 31.66 -80.60 59.88
N LEU A 630 30.90 -81.40 60.65
CA LEU A 630 30.69 -82.84 60.51
C LEU A 630 30.19 -83.23 59.10
N PHE A 631 30.72 -84.35 58.60
CA PHE A 631 30.52 -84.89 57.24
C PHE A 631 29.04 -84.92 56.83
N GLY A 632 28.67 -84.08 55.85
CA GLY A 632 27.33 -83.95 55.29
C GLY A 632 26.96 -82.50 54.94
N LYS A 633 27.21 -81.56 55.86
CA LYS A 633 26.82 -80.13 55.68
C LYS A 633 27.64 -79.39 54.62
N LYS A 634 28.92 -79.73 54.46
CA LYS A 634 29.84 -79.04 53.52
C LYS A 634 29.49 -79.23 52.04
N LYS A 635 28.96 -80.40 51.66
CA LYS A 635 28.52 -80.67 50.27
C LYS A 635 27.24 -79.90 49.95
N TYR A 636 26.27 -79.93 50.87
CA TYR A 636 25.02 -79.18 50.79
C TYR A 636 25.25 -77.66 50.70
N SER A 637 26.11 -77.09 51.55
CA SER A 637 26.41 -75.65 51.49
C SER A 637 27.14 -75.23 50.21
N ARG A 638 27.93 -76.12 49.57
CA ARG A 638 28.55 -75.84 48.26
C ARG A 638 27.55 -75.88 47.11
N GLU A 639 26.61 -76.81 47.15
CA GLU A 639 25.53 -76.91 46.16
C GLU A 639 24.60 -75.70 46.26
N LYS A 640 24.20 -75.32 47.49
CA LYS A 640 23.44 -74.08 47.74
C LYS A 640 24.20 -72.80 47.39
N LEU A 641 25.51 -72.75 47.60
CA LEU A 641 26.33 -71.61 47.16
C LEU A 641 26.28 -71.46 45.64
N LYS A 642 26.39 -72.56 44.89
CA LYS A 642 26.34 -72.55 43.43
C LYS A 642 24.95 -72.15 42.89
N ASP A 643 23.89 -72.60 43.55
CA ASP A 643 22.51 -72.20 43.22
C ASP A 643 22.30 -70.69 43.46
N VAL A 644 22.74 -70.18 44.63
CA VAL A 644 22.65 -68.76 44.97
C VAL A 644 23.51 -67.91 44.04
N GLU A 645 24.70 -68.36 43.64
CA GLU A 645 25.55 -67.65 42.67
C GLU A 645 24.89 -67.55 41.28
N ARG A 646 24.22 -68.60 40.82
CA ARG A 646 23.49 -68.60 39.55
C ARG A 646 22.27 -67.67 39.60
N GLU A 647 21.50 -67.71 40.69
CA GLU A 647 20.36 -66.81 40.89
C GLU A 647 20.82 -65.36 41.06
N LEU A 648 21.95 -65.11 41.73
CA LEU A 648 22.53 -63.77 41.88
C LEU A 648 22.97 -63.19 40.53
N GLN A 649 23.51 -64.03 39.62
CA GLN A 649 23.86 -63.60 38.27
C GLN A 649 22.61 -63.18 37.49
N SER A 650 21.53 -63.96 37.55
CA SER A 650 20.24 -63.59 36.95
C SER A 650 19.68 -62.29 37.52
N VAL A 651 19.73 -62.11 38.84
CA VAL A 651 19.25 -60.89 39.51
C VAL A 651 20.07 -59.65 39.15
N ARG A 652 21.38 -59.82 38.88
CA ARG A 652 22.24 -58.72 38.38
C ARG A 652 21.91 -58.35 36.93
N GLU A 653 21.59 -59.32 36.10
CA GLU A 653 21.13 -59.09 34.73
C GLU A 653 19.78 -58.36 34.73
N ASP A 654 18.84 -58.76 35.60
CA ASP A 654 17.56 -58.08 35.80
C ASP A 654 17.74 -56.63 36.29
N GLU A 655 18.67 -56.37 37.22
CA GLU A 655 19.00 -55.03 37.72
C GLU A 655 19.61 -54.14 36.64
N ILE A 656 20.49 -54.67 35.79
CA ILE A 656 21.07 -53.93 34.65
C ILE A 656 19.97 -53.58 33.65
N HIS A 657 19.07 -54.52 33.35
CA HIS A 657 17.95 -54.32 32.45
C HIS A 657 17.00 -53.21 32.96
N LEU A 658 16.55 -53.31 34.22
CA LEU A 658 15.65 -52.32 34.82
C LEU A 658 16.29 -50.93 34.90
N ASN A 659 17.59 -50.82 35.22
CA ASN A 659 18.29 -49.54 35.18
C ASN A 659 18.30 -48.92 33.78
N SER A 660 18.52 -49.73 32.75
CA SER A 660 18.48 -49.27 31.35
C SER A 660 17.08 -48.79 30.95
N GLU A 661 16.02 -49.44 31.43
CA GLU A 661 14.64 -49.01 31.16
C GLU A 661 14.28 -47.70 31.88
N VAL A 662 14.73 -47.53 33.13
CA VAL A 662 14.56 -46.28 33.89
C VAL A 662 15.25 -45.12 33.16
N GLU A 663 16.50 -45.30 32.72
CA GLU A 663 17.25 -44.28 31.98
C GLU A 663 16.57 -43.89 30.66
N SER A 664 16.01 -44.87 29.95
CA SER A 664 15.21 -44.65 28.73
C SER A 664 13.95 -43.82 29.03
N VAL A 665 13.20 -44.15 30.08
CA VAL A 665 12.00 -43.42 30.49
C VAL A 665 12.34 -41.99 30.94
N ASP A 666 13.42 -41.79 31.69
CA ASP A 666 13.90 -40.46 32.08
C ASP A 666 14.24 -39.59 30.89
N THR A 667 14.90 -40.18 29.88
CA THR A 667 15.21 -39.49 28.62
C THR A 667 13.93 -39.03 27.91
N LEU A 668 12.90 -39.88 27.85
CA LEU A 668 11.60 -39.53 27.26
C LEU A 668 10.88 -38.43 28.05
N ILE A 669 10.87 -38.51 29.39
CA ILE A 669 10.27 -37.49 30.25
C ILE A 669 10.97 -36.15 30.05
N GLY A 670 12.31 -36.13 30.05
CA GLY A 670 13.10 -34.93 29.83
C GLY A 670 12.79 -34.28 28.48
N PHE A 671 12.70 -35.09 27.42
CA PHE A 671 12.33 -34.62 26.09
C PHE A 671 10.95 -33.96 26.06
N TYR A 672 9.91 -34.66 26.50
CA TYR A 672 8.54 -34.14 26.44
C TYR A 672 8.36 -32.90 27.33
N GLN A 673 9.05 -32.82 28.47
CA GLN A 673 9.06 -31.63 29.33
C GLN A 673 9.71 -30.43 28.64
N GLU A 674 10.84 -30.64 27.98
CA GLU A 674 11.52 -29.57 27.25
C GLU A 674 10.65 -29.04 26.09
N LEU A 675 10.02 -29.95 25.34
CA LEU A 675 9.10 -29.59 24.26
C LEU A 675 7.87 -28.85 24.79
N ALA A 676 7.26 -29.34 25.87
CA ALA A 676 6.15 -28.65 26.52
C ALA A 676 6.53 -27.22 26.92
N LYS A 677 7.71 -27.04 27.54
CA LYS A 677 8.22 -25.74 27.95
C LYS A 677 8.49 -24.79 26.78
N LYS A 678 8.88 -25.31 25.61
CA LYS A 678 9.00 -24.55 24.36
C LYS A 678 7.65 -24.11 23.76
N LEU A 679 6.55 -24.81 24.06
CA LEU A 679 5.22 -24.48 23.56
C LEU A 679 4.39 -23.61 24.53
N GLU A 680 4.88 -23.42 25.75
CA GLU A 680 4.28 -22.54 26.75
C GLU A 680 4.22 -21.08 26.30
N VAL A 681 3.22 -20.34 26.80
CA VAL A 681 2.95 -18.92 26.49
C VAL A 681 4.16 -18.02 26.76
N THR A 682 4.98 -18.35 27.76
CA THR A 682 6.13 -17.55 28.19
C THR A 682 7.41 -17.83 27.41
N SER A 683 7.42 -18.87 26.58
CA SER A 683 8.59 -19.30 25.79
C SER A 683 8.96 -18.29 24.72
N ASP A 684 10.26 -18.22 24.38
CA ASP A 684 10.72 -17.34 23.31
C ASP A 684 10.26 -17.83 21.92
N TYR A 685 10.15 -19.14 21.73
CA TYR A 685 9.59 -19.75 20.53
C TYR A 685 8.15 -19.28 20.26
N ARG A 686 7.27 -19.32 21.27
CA ARG A 686 5.87 -18.86 21.11
C ARG A 686 5.79 -17.34 20.89
N LYS A 687 6.69 -16.55 21.49
CA LYS A 687 6.79 -15.11 21.21
C LYS A 687 7.21 -14.85 19.76
N GLN A 688 8.19 -15.57 19.24
CA GLN A 688 8.61 -15.45 17.84
C GLN A 688 7.48 -15.79 16.86
N LEU A 689 6.73 -16.88 17.13
CA LEU A 689 5.54 -17.21 16.34
C LEU A 689 4.51 -16.09 16.33
N GLN A 690 4.26 -15.47 17.49
CA GLN A 690 3.35 -14.33 17.61
C GLN A 690 3.85 -13.12 16.80
N THR A 691 5.15 -12.81 16.85
CA THR A 691 5.76 -11.76 16.03
C THR A 691 5.58 -12.02 14.53
N VAL A 692 5.77 -13.26 14.08
CA VAL A 692 5.53 -13.64 12.66
C VAL A 692 4.08 -13.38 12.26
N LEU A 693 3.11 -13.69 13.14
CA LEU A 693 1.70 -13.43 12.87
C LEU A 693 1.40 -11.92 12.75
N GLU A 694 1.98 -11.11 13.64
CA GLU A 694 1.84 -9.64 13.63
C GLU A 694 2.44 -9.04 12.35
N LEU A 695 3.66 -9.44 11.98
CA LEU A 695 4.32 -9.01 10.74
C LEU A 695 3.52 -9.45 9.49
N SER A 696 2.94 -10.65 9.52
CA SER A 696 2.07 -11.11 8.44
C SER A 696 0.81 -10.24 8.30
N GLN A 697 0.20 -9.82 9.41
CA GLN A 697 -0.96 -8.93 9.39
C GLN A 697 -0.58 -7.51 8.93
N ASP A 698 0.55 -6.99 9.37
CA ASP A 698 1.08 -5.70 8.94
C ASP A 698 1.36 -5.69 7.42
N TYR A 699 2.03 -6.72 6.91
CA TYR A 699 2.28 -6.87 5.47
C TYR A 699 0.97 -6.89 4.65
N GLN A 700 -0.01 -7.70 5.05
CA GLN A 700 -1.31 -7.78 4.37
C GLN A 700 -2.07 -6.46 4.44
N THR A 701 -2.03 -5.77 5.58
CA THR A 701 -2.66 -4.46 5.76
C THR A 701 -2.04 -3.43 4.82
N LYS A 702 -0.70 -3.36 4.79
CA LYS A 702 0.04 -2.45 3.90
C LYS A 702 -0.27 -2.72 2.42
N LEU A 703 -0.20 -3.98 1.97
CA LEU A 703 -0.57 -4.35 0.60
C LEU A 703 -2.01 -3.96 0.25
N SER A 704 -2.97 -4.24 1.14
CA SER A 704 -4.37 -3.89 0.91
C SER A 704 -4.60 -2.38 0.81
N GLY A 705 -3.77 -1.59 1.51
CA GLY A 705 -3.81 -0.12 1.46
C GLY A 705 -3.30 0.46 0.14
N ILE A 706 -2.35 -0.22 -0.52
CA ILE A 706 -1.77 0.23 -1.80
C ILE A 706 -2.84 0.30 -2.90
N ILE A 707 -3.75 -0.68 -2.93
CA ILE A 707 -4.72 -0.86 -4.03
C ILE A 707 -5.95 0.06 -3.89
N GLN A 708 -6.18 0.65 -2.70
CA GLN A 708 -7.37 1.47 -2.42
C GLN A 708 -7.19 2.95 -2.80
N SER A 709 -7.10 3.28 -4.09
CA SER A 709 -7.30 4.68 -4.51
C SER A 709 -8.79 4.97 -4.76
N ASN A 710 -9.39 5.78 -3.88
CA ASN A 710 -10.77 6.26 -4.02
C ASN A 710 -10.88 7.55 -4.86
N ARG A 711 -9.77 8.07 -5.40
CA ARG A 711 -9.73 9.34 -6.13
C ARG A 711 -10.07 9.15 -7.61
N TYR A 712 -10.79 10.08 -8.20
CA TYR A 712 -11.14 10.04 -9.62
C TYR A 712 -9.98 10.45 -10.52
N TYR A 713 -9.23 11.51 -10.18
CA TYR A 713 -8.13 12.03 -11.02
C TYR A 713 -6.78 11.38 -10.74
N GLU A 714 -6.70 10.51 -9.73
CA GLU A 714 -5.50 9.75 -9.40
C GLU A 714 -5.75 8.26 -9.62
N ARG A 715 -4.81 7.60 -10.29
CA ARG A 715 -4.80 6.16 -10.54
C ARG A 715 -3.54 5.58 -9.96
N THR A 716 -3.70 4.64 -9.04
CA THR A 716 -2.58 3.88 -8.49
C THR A 716 -2.45 2.60 -9.28
N THR A 717 -1.25 2.35 -9.81
CA THR A 717 -0.95 1.14 -10.57
C THR A 717 -0.44 0.04 -9.65
N GLU A 718 -0.93 -1.19 -9.83
CA GLU A 718 -0.38 -2.37 -9.17
C GLU A 718 0.87 -2.83 -9.92
N LEU A 719 1.94 -3.10 -9.18
CA LEU A 719 3.19 -3.60 -9.76
C LEU A 719 3.08 -5.09 -10.05
N THR A 720 3.61 -5.53 -11.19
CA THR A 720 3.67 -6.95 -11.56
C THR A 720 4.60 -7.73 -10.62
N GLY A 721 4.50 -9.07 -10.63
CA GLY A 721 5.40 -9.92 -9.82
C GLY A 721 6.88 -9.67 -10.12
N ASP A 722 7.22 -9.44 -11.40
CA ASP A 722 8.59 -9.17 -11.83
C ASP A 722 9.08 -7.80 -11.36
N GLU A 723 8.23 -6.77 -11.46
CA GLU A 723 8.50 -5.42 -10.94
C GLU A 723 8.71 -5.44 -9.42
N GLN A 724 7.85 -6.15 -8.69
CA GLN A 724 8.00 -6.37 -7.25
C GLN A 724 9.32 -7.10 -6.93
N GLY A 725 9.69 -8.12 -7.70
CA GLY A 725 10.95 -8.85 -7.56
C GLY A 725 12.18 -7.94 -7.66
N LYS A 726 12.19 -6.98 -8.60
CA LYS A 726 13.26 -6.00 -8.75
C LYS A 726 13.35 -5.03 -7.56
N ILE A 727 12.21 -4.61 -7.00
CA ILE A 727 12.18 -3.79 -5.78
C ILE A 727 12.72 -4.58 -4.59
N ILE A 728 12.29 -5.83 -4.41
CA ILE A 728 12.79 -6.72 -3.35
C ILE A 728 14.30 -6.88 -3.47
N TYR A 729 14.82 -7.07 -4.69
CA TYR A 729 16.27 -7.13 -4.92
C TYR A 729 17.00 -5.87 -4.43
N LYS A 730 16.48 -4.66 -4.73
CA LYS A 730 17.06 -3.41 -4.23
C LYS A 730 17.05 -3.33 -2.70
N ILE A 731 16.00 -3.81 -2.03
CA ILE A 731 15.93 -3.92 -0.57
C ILE A 731 16.97 -4.92 -0.03
N LEU A 732 17.14 -6.07 -0.70
CA LEU A 732 18.13 -7.08 -0.32
C LEU A 732 19.57 -6.60 -0.55
N ALA A 733 19.78 -5.65 -1.47
CA ALA A 733 21.05 -5.01 -1.75
C ALA A 733 21.32 -3.76 -0.90
N GLU A 734 20.38 -3.34 -0.03
CA GLU A 734 20.47 -2.08 0.75
C GLU A 734 20.66 -0.86 -0.17
N GLN A 735 19.97 -0.88 -1.31
CA GLN A 735 20.00 0.14 -2.35
C GLN A 735 18.63 0.83 -2.50
N GLU A 736 17.85 0.93 -1.42
CA GLU A 736 16.51 1.56 -1.50
C GLU A 736 16.59 3.03 -1.88
N ASP A 737 17.66 3.74 -1.51
CA ASP A 737 17.87 5.14 -1.92
C ASP A 737 17.98 5.29 -3.45
N GLN A 738 18.40 4.22 -4.16
CA GLN A 738 18.40 4.22 -5.62
C GLN A 738 17.00 4.18 -6.21
N LEU A 739 15.97 3.83 -5.44
CA LEU A 739 14.58 3.89 -5.90
C LEU A 739 14.10 5.32 -6.11
N ASN A 740 14.83 6.31 -5.60
CA ASN A 740 14.52 7.72 -5.78
C ASN A 740 15.36 8.39 -6.89
N ARG A 741 16.19 7.62 -7.61
CA ARG A 741 17.03 8.16 -8.67
C ARG A 741 16.25 8.32 -9.98
N GLU A 742 16.69 9.28 -10.78
CA GLU A 742 16.19 9.50 -12.13
C GLU A 742 16.40 8.25 -13.01
N GLY A 743 15.40 7.91 -13.85
CA GLY A 743 15.44 6.76 -14.75
C GLY A 743 15.15 5.39 -14.11
N ILE A 744 14.89 5.32 -12.80
CA ILE A 744 14.65 4.04 -12.12
C ILE A 744 13.42 3.27 -12.63
N LEU A 745 12.37 3.97 -13.07
CA LEU A 745 11.17 3.33 -13.64
C LEU A 745 11.52 2.47 -14.86
N GLU A 746 12.46 2.89 -15.71
CA GLU A 746 12.86 2.10 -16.89
C GLU A 746 13.53 0.79 -16.48
N GLU A 747 14.24 0.79 -15.35
CA GLU A 747 14.87 -0.42 -14.83
C GLU A 747 13.85 -1.36 -14.18
N ILE A 748 12.85 -0.81 -13.50
CA ILE A 748 11.87 -1.59 -12.73
C ILE A 748 10.71 -2.05 -13.60
N LEU A 749 10.07 -1.16 -14.33
CA LEU A 749 8.85 -1.47 -15.07
C LEU A 749 9.07 -2.50 -16.17
N ASP A 750 8.05 -3.31 -16.38
CA ASP A 750 7.83 -3.96 -17.65
C ASP A 750 7.26 -2.92 -18.63
N VAL A 751 8.04 -2.57 -19.65
CA VAL A 751 7.71 -1.54 -20.64
C VAL A 751 6.44 -1.88 -21.42
N ASP A 752 6.18 -3.16 -21.71
CA ASP A 752 5.01 -3.56 -22.49
C ASP A 752 3.73 -3.45 -21.65
N HIS A 753 3.78 -3.97 -20.41
CA HIS A 753 2.70 -3.82 -19.44
C HIS A 753 2.41 -2.34 -19.14
N PHE A 754 3.47 -1.54 -18.96
CA PHE A 754 3.37 -0.10 -18.79
C PHE A 754 2.64 0.57 -19.95
N LYS A 755 3.04 0.29 -21.20
CA LYS A 755 2.42 0.88 -22.39
C LYS A 755 0.94 0.52 -22.49
N ASP A 756 0.59 -0.73 -22.22
CA ASP A 756 -0.81 -1.17 -22.22
C ASP A 756 -1.65 -0.47 -21.15
N TYR A 757 -1.10 -0.32 -19.94
CA TYR A 757 -1.74 0.43 -18.88
C TYR A 757 -1.92 1.91 -19.27
N MET A 758 -0.88 2.57 -19.80
CA MET A 758 -0.95 3.97 -20.22
C MET A 758 -1.93 4.19 -21.38
N ARG A 759 -2.01 3.27 -22.35
CA ARG A 759 -3.06 3.30 -23.40
C ARG A 759 -4.46 3.27 -22.77
N SER A 760 -4.68 2.46 -21.73
CA SER A 760 -5.96 2.42 -21.01
C SER A 760 -6.31 3.77 -20.37
N ILE A 761 -5.31 4.46 -19.79
CA ILE A 761 -5.46 5.78 -19.18
C ILE A 761 -5.81 6.83 -20.22
N VAL A 762 -5.06 6.86 -21.32
CA VAL A 762 -5.27 7.79 -22.44
C VAL A 762 -6.68 7.65 -23.03
N ARG A 763 -7.18 6.42 -23.15
CA ARG A 763 -8.52 6.14 -23.71
C ARG A 763 -9.66 6.74 -22.90
N ILE A 764 -9.45 7.10 -21.63
CA ILE A 764 -10.48 7.77 -20.81
C ILE A 764 -10.87 9.13 -21.44
N TYR A 765 -9.92 9.81 -22.10
CA TYR A 765 -10.18 11.07 -22.81
C TYR A 765 -11.09 10.93 -24.03
N ARG A 766 -11.43 9.72 -24.49
CA ARG A 766 -12.49 9.50 -25.49
C ARG A 766 -13.89 9.90 -25.00
N THR A 767 -14.05 10.15 -23.70
CA THR A 767 -15.28 10.70 -23.13
C THR A 767 -15.09 12.17 -22.76
N PRO A 768 -15.80 13.13 -23.39
CA PRO A 768 -15.53 14.55 -23.21
C PRO A 768 -15.90 15.09 -21.82
N ASN A 769 -16.78 14.39 -21.09
CA ASN A 769 -17.15 14.75 -19.72
C ASN A 769 -15.94 14.78 -18.77
N ILE A 770 -14.86 14.03 -19.03
CA ILE A 770 -13.65 14.11 -18.20
C ILE A 770 -12.99 15.49 -18.28
N MET A 771 -13.11 16.14 -19.43
CA MET A 771 -12.66 17.50 -19.66
C MET A 771 -13.72 18.54 -19.28
N GLY A 772 -14.88 18.11 -18.76
CA GLY A 772 -16.01 19.00 -18.46
C GLY A 772 -16.80 19.46 -19.69
N MET A 773 -16.60 18.82 -20.85
CA MET A 773 -17.23 19.18 -22.12
C MET A 773 -18.35 18.20 -22.52
N LYS A 774 -19.32 18.67 -23.30
CA LYS A 774 -20.36 17.85 -23.92
C LYS A 774 -19.82 17.05 -25.10
N SER A 775 -20.57 16.02 -25.53
CA SER A 775 -20.25 15.23 -26.72
C SER A 775 -20.32 16.00 -28.05
N SER A 776 -21.04 17.13 -28.06
CA SER A 776 -21.13 18.04 -29.20
C SER A 776 -19.88 18.92 -29.39
N TYR A 777 -19.04 19.05 -28.35
CA TYR A 777 -17.87 19.93 -28.39
C TYR A 777 -16.92 19.56 -29.53
N ARG A 778 -16.57 20.56 -30.34
CA ARG A 778 -15.54 20.45 -31.38
C ARG A 778 -14.68 21.71 -31.34
N SER A 779 -13.38 21.54 -31.53
CA SER A 779 -12.41 22.64 -31.49
C SER A 779 -11.35 22.49 -32.57
N ASP A 780 -10.79 23.62 -32.99
CA ASP A 780 -9.62 23.69 -33.86
C ASP A 780 -8.30 23.70 -33.07
N TYR A 781 -8.36 23.68 -31.72
CA TYR A 781 -7.18 23.66 -30.87
C TYR A 781 -7.35 22.86 -29.55
N LEU A 782 -6.43 21.93 -29.30
CA LEU A 782 -6.26 21.21 -28.04
C LEU A 782 -4.80 21.23 -27.60
N TRP A 783 -4.56 21.38 -26.30
CA TRP A 783 -3.23 21.29 -25.72
C TRP A 783 -3.13 20.13 -24.73
N VAL A 784 -2.07 19.34 -24.85
CA VAL A 784 -1.78 18.23 -23.94
C VAL A 784 -0.35 18.38 -23.43
N THR A 785 -0.21 18.44 -22.10
CA THR A 785 1.10 18.30 -21.44
C THR A 785 1.18 16.91 -20.83
N VAL A 786 2.16 16.12 -21.25
CA VAL A 786 2.50 14.85 -20.61
C VAL A 786 3.75 15.07 -19.77
N GLN A 787 3.58 15.11 -18.45
CA GLN A 787 4.71 15.09 -17.53
C GLN A 787 5.05 13.63 -17.20
N THR A 788 6.23 13.18 -17.59
CA THR A 788 6.67 11.79 -17.45
C THR A 788 8.17 11.72 -17.17
N PRO A 789 8.65 10.72 -16.42
CA PRO A 789 10.07 10.43 -16.33
C PRO A 789 10.67 10.16 -17.71
N GLN A 790 11.97 10.45 -17.86
CA GLN A 790 12.67 10.36 -19.13
C GLN A 790 12.55 8.96 -19.75
N GLY A 791 12.35 8.92 -21.08
CA GLY A 791 12.40 7.72 -21.92
C GLY A 791 11.20 6.75 -21.85
N LEU A 792 10.26 6.95 -20.92
CA LEU A 792 9.04 6.12 -20.84
C LEU A 792 7.97 6.45 -21.88
N TRP A 793 7.86 7.72 -22.30
CA TRP A 793 6.83 8.17 -23.23
C TRP A 793 7.34 8.21 -24.66
N ASP A 794 6.71 7.45 -25.55
CA ASP A 794 7.13 7.27 -26.94
C ASP A 794 6.11 7.81 -27.96
N GLU A 795 6.44 7.63 -29.24
CA GLU A 795 5.59 8.06 -30.36
C GLU A 795 4.29 7.24 -30.41
N ASP A 796 4.31 5.95 -30.06
CA ASP A 796 3.12 5.09 -30.05
C ASP A 796 2.07 5.58 -29.04
N LEU A 797 2.49 5.93 -27.82
CA LEU A 797 1.60 6.51 -26.80
C LEU A 797 1.06 7.89 -27.24
N THR A 798 1.89 8.66 -27.95
CA THR A 798 1.48 9.94 -28.54
C THR A 798 0.41 9.74 -29.64
N GLN A 799 0.53 8.70 -30.46
CA GLN A 799 -0.48 8.34 -31.46
C GLN A 799 -1.80 7.86 -30.83
N GLU A 800 -1.75 7.12 -29.71
CA GLU A 800 -2.97 6.77 -28.97
C GLU A 800 -3.63 8.01 -28.36
N LEU A 801 -2.87 9.01 -27.88
CA LEU A 801 -3.41 10.30 -27.45
C LEU A 801 -4.14 11.02 -28.58
N TYR A 802 -3.51 11.12 -29.76
CA TYR A 802 -4.14 11.69 -30.94
C TYR A 802 -5.43 10.96 -31.30
N THR A 803 -5.42 9.64 -31.26
CA THR A 803 -6.60 8.81 -31.53
C THR A 803 -7.71 9.04 -30.51
N ALA A 804 -7.37 9.16 -29.22
CA ALA A 804 -8.34 9.38 -28.15
C ALA A 804 -9.04 10.74 -28.25
N LEU A 805 -8.32 11.76 -28.74
CA LEU A 805 -8.81 13.13 -28.86
C LEU A 805 -9.33 13.51 -30.26
N ALA A 806 -9.07 12.69 -31.29
CA ALA A 806 -9.45 12.96 -32.67
C ALA A 806 -10.97 13.21 -32.86
N GLY A 807 -11.81 12.65 -31.98
CA GLY A 807 -13.25 12.87 -32.03
C GLY A 807 -13.68 14.32 -31.77
N TYR A 808 -12.79 15.17 -31.25
CA TYR A 808 -13.09 16.56 -30.86
C TYR A 808 -12.51 17.60 -31.80
N VAL A 809 -11.70 17.21 -32.79
CA VAL A 809 -11.02 18.17 -33.66
C VAL A 809 -11.86 18.51 -34.89
N THR A 810 -11.81 19.77 -35.33
CA THR A 810 -12.48 20.23 -36.56
C THR A 810 -11.62 20.10 -37.82
N GLY A 811 -10.31 19.89 -37.66
CA GLY A 811 -9.33 19.84 -38.73
C GLY A 811 -8.40 18.62 -38.66
N ASP A 812 -7.21 18.76 -39.25
CA ASP A 812 -6.16 17.74 -39.21
C ASP A 812 -5.61 17.59 -37.78
N VAL A 813 -5.61 16.35 -37.26
CA VAL A 813 -5.30 16.04 -35.86
C VAL A 813 -3.92 16.57 -35.46
N SER A 814 -2.91 16.39 -36.32
CA SER A 814 -1.53 16.80 -36.05
C SER A 814 -1.32 18.32 -36.00
N LYS A 815 -2.27 19.10 -36.54
CA LYS A 815 -2.23 20.57 -36.54
C LYS A 815 -3.09 21.18 -35.45
N THR A 816 -4.12 20.47 -35.02
CA THR A 816 -5.07 20.91 -33.99
C THR A 816 -4.64 20.50 -32.59
N ILE A 817 -3.98 19.35 -32.43
CA ILE A 817 -3.56 18.84 -31.11
C ILE A 817 -2.07 19.07 -30.92
N THR A 818 -1.71 19.93 -29.97
CA THR A 818 -0.33 20.13 -29.54
C THR A 818 -0.04 19.24 -28.34
N VAL A 819 0.92 18.33 -28.47
CA VAL A 819 1.39 17.48 -27.37
C VAL A 819 2.79 17.93 -26.97
N ARG A 820 2.98 18.25 -25.69
CA ARG A 820 4.26 18.61 -25.08
C ARG A 820 4.62 17.58 -24.02
N VAL A 821 5.72 16.88 -24.23
CA VAL A 821 6.29 15.96 -23.22
C VAL A 821 7.28 16.76 -22.37
N VAL A 822 7.11 16.72 -21.05
CA VAL A 822 7.93 17.43 -20.07
C VAL A 822 8.46 16.41 -19.07
N GLU A 823 9.70 16.59 -18.63
CA GLU A 823 10.31 15.72 -17.64
C GLU A 823 9.61 15.84 -16.28
N CYS A 824 9.29 14.70 -15.65
CA CYS A 824 8.76 14.68 -14.31
C CYS A 824 9.88 14.69 -13.27
N ARG A 825 9.80 15.60 -12.31
CA ARG A 825 10.72 15.63 -11.15
C ARG A 825 10.52 14.44 -10.22
N ASP A 826 9.33 13.88 -10.21
CA ASP A 826 8.96 12.71 -9.40
C ASP A 826 9.13 11.45 -10.27
N PRO A 827 10.06 10.55 -9.92
CA PRO A 827 10.39 9.41 -10.76
C PRO A 827 9.29 8.35 -10.78
N TRP A 828 8.22 8.44 -9.97
CA TRP A 828 7.15 7.44 -9.90
C TRP A 828 5.79 7.97 -10.32
N VAL A 829 5.72 9.18 -10.86
CA VAL A 829 4.47 9.83 -11.22
C VAL A 829 4.47 10.27 -12.67
N ILE A 830 3.35 9.98 -13.34
CA ILE A 830 3.06 10.48 -14.67
C ILE A 830 1.78 11.31 -14.61
N ARG A 831 1.78 12.49 -15.24
CA ARG A 831 0.60 13.36 -15.31
C ARG A 831 0.29 13.67 -16.77
N VAL A 832 -0.96 13.46 -17.15
CA VAL A 832 -1.48 13.88 -18.45
C VAL A 832 -2.44 15.03 -18.18
N VAL A 833 -2.05 16.25 -18.56
CA VAL A 833 -2.88 17.45 -18.46
C VAL A 833 -3.43 17.76 -19.84
N VAL A 834 -4.76 17.86 -19.95
CA VAL A 834 -5.44 18.19 -21.20
C VAL A 834 -6.22 19.48 -21.03
N ILE A 835 -5.97 20.42 -21.93
CA ILE A 835 -6.69 21.69 -22.05
C ILE A 835 -7.53 21.64 -23.32
N ALA A 836 -8.84 21.60 -23.13
CA ALA A 836 -9.80 21.71 -24.22
C ALA A 836 -10.05 23.19 -24.52
N GLY A 837 -9.43 23.70 -25.58
CA GLY A 837 -9.46 25.13 -25.91
C GLY A 837 -10.60 25.51 -26.85
N ARG A 838 -10.92 26.80 -26.90
CA ARG A 838 -11.80 27.41 -27.92
C ARG A 838 -13.21 26.80 -28.03
N GLY A 839 -13.76 26.34 -26.90
CA GLY A 839 -15.16 25.94 -26.81
C GLY A 839 -16.09 27.13 -26.58
N ARG A 840 -17.40 26.91 -26.63
CA ARG A 840 -18.41 27.89 -26.22
C ARG A 840 -18.99 27.55 -24.86
N ILE A 841 -19.64 28.49 -24.19
CA ILE A 841 -20.26 28.22 -22.87
C ILE A 841 -21.31 27.11 -22.93
N GLU A 842 -21.99 26.95 -24.08
CA GLU A 842 -22.98 25.89 -24.31
C GLU A 842 -22.34 24.51 -24.44
N ASP A 843 -21.04 24.43 -24.72
CA ASP A 843 -20.30 23.16 -24.79
C ASP A 843 -19.96 22.60 -23.40
N LEU A 844 -20.09 23.39 -22.33
CA LEU A 844 -19.86 22.92 -20.96
C LEU A 844 -20.91 21.89 -20.55
N ALA A 845 -20.45 20.75 -20.01
CA ALA A 845 -21.33 19.69 -19.54
C ALA A 845 -22.45 20.14 -18.57
N PRO A 846 -22.21 21.01 -17.57
CA PRO A 846 -23.25 21.44 -16.64
C PRO A 846 -24.17 22.56 -17.18
N TYR A 847 -23.92 23.12 -18.38
CA TYR A 847 -24.63 24.31 -18.88
C TYR A 847 -26.15 24.13 -18.96
N ASP A 848 -26.61 22.99 -19.48
CA ASP A 848 -28.06 22.74 -19.65
C ASP A 848 -28.78 22.62 -18.30
N GLU A 849 -28.10 22.08 -17.29
CA GLU A 849 -28.66 22.04 -15.94
C GLU A 849 -28.73 23.44 -15.33
N MET A 850 -27.66 24.23 -15.47
CA MET A 850 -27.61 25.63 -15.01
C MET A 850 -28.76 26.44 -15.62
N GLU A 851 -28.93 26.38 -16.95
CA GLU A 851 -29.98 27.10 -17.67
C GLU A 851 -31.37 26.67 -17.21
N ARG A 852 -31.62 25.36 -17.14
CA ARG A 852 -32.92 24.80 -16.73
C ARG A 852 -33.29 25.21 -15.31
N LEU A 853 -32.32 25.24 -14.38
CA LEU A 853 -32.54 25.70 -13.01
C LEU A 853 -32.74 27.22 -12.96
N ASN A 854 -32.01 27.97 -13.81
CA ASN A 854 -32.18 29.42 -13.92
C ASN A 854 -33.59 29.81 -14.37
N ARG A 855 -34.17 29.10 -15.35
CA ARG A 855 -35.55 29.32 -15.80
C ARG A 855 -36.62 29.09 -14.73
N LYS A 856 -36.27 28.41 -13.62
CA LYS A 856 -37.16 28.17 -12.47
C LYS A 856 -36.95 29.17 -11.34
N ALA A 857 -35.90 29.99 -11.39
CA ALA A 857 -35.63 30.98 -10.37
C ALA A 857 -36.66 32.11 -10.44
N SER A 858 -37.01 32.68 -9.30
CA SER A 858 -37.80 33.92 -9.28
C SER A 858 -36.99 35.11 -9.79
N ASP A 859 -37.65 36.16 -10.29
CA ASP A 859 -36.99 37.40 -10.72
C ASP A 859 -36.14 38.01 -9.60
N PHE A 860 -36.61 37.88 -8.35
CA PHE A 860 -35.87 38.32 -7.17
C PHE A 860 -34.56 37.53 -6.99
N GLU A 861 -34.58 36.20 -7.07
CA GLU A 861 -33.38 35.37 -6.93
C GLU A 861 -32.41 35.59 -8.10
N SER A 862 -32.93 35.71 -9.32
CA SER A 862 -32.13 36.02 -10.50
C SER A 862 -31.43 37.37 -10.35
N SER A 863 -32.14 38.42 -9.92
CA SER A 863 -31.54 39.75 -9.72
C SER A 863 -30.40 39.73 -8.69
N LEU A 864 -30.54 38.97 -7.60
CA LEU A 864 -29.53 38.87 -6.55
C LEU A 864 -28.32 38.00 -6.91
N SER A 865 -28.41 37.26 -8.01
CA SER A 865 -27.33 36.40 -8.49
C SER A 865 -26.49 37.01 -9.61
N ARG A 866 -26.78 38.25 -10.02
CA ARG A 866 -25.94 39.04 -10.93
C ARG A 866 -24.91 39.88 -10.17
N SER A 867 -23.77 40.15 -10.78
CA SER A 867 -22.74 41.06 -10.25
C SER A 867 -22.04 41.93 -11.29
N PHE A 868 -22.29 41.72 -12.59
CA PHE A 868 -21.70 42.52 -13.65
C PHE A 868 -22.74 43.43 -14.30
N LEU A 869 -22.38 44.70 -14.48
CA LEU A 869 -23.21 45.75 -15.07
C LEU A 869 -24.58 45.92 -14.40
N VAL A 870 -24.69 45.54 -13.12
CA VAL A 870 -25.95 45.61 -12.36
C VAL A 870 -26.33 47.06 -12.01
N GLU A 871 -25.34 47.96 -12.01
CA GLU A 871 -25.47 49.41 -11.88
C GLU A 871 -26.15 50.09 -13.09
N HIS A 872 -26.28 49.37 -14.21
CA HIS A 872 -27.02 49.81 -15.40
C HIS A 872 -28.44 49.21 -15.39
N LYS A 873 -29.41 49.95 -15.91
CA LYS A 873 -30.80 49.50 -15.97
C LYS A 873 -31.00 48.49 -17.11
N GLY A 874 -31.77 47.44 -16.84
CA GLY A 874 -32.17 46.42 -17.82
C GLY A 874 -31.46 45.06 -17.67
N THR A 875 -31.84 44.13 -18.53
CA THR A 875 -31.12 42.86 -18.70
C THR A 875 -29.82 43.09 -19.48
N LEU A 876 -28.89 42.12 -19.45
CA LEU A 876 -27.64 42.21 -20.22
C LEU A 876 -27.91 42.31 -21.73
N ASP A 877 -28.88 41.55 -22.22
CA ASP A 877 -29.25 41.55 -23.65
C ASP A 877 -29.89 42.87 -24.07
N GLU A 878 -30.76 43.45 -23.24
CA GLU A 878 -31.35 44.78 -23.46
C GLU A 878 -30.27 45.86 -23.52
N LEU A 879 -29.29 45.80 -22.60
CA LEU A 879 -28.19 46.75 -22.55
C LEU A 879 -27.31 46.66 -23.80
N LEU A 880 -26.96 45.44 -24.24
CA LEU A 880 -26.19 45.24 -25.46
C LEU A 880 -26.95 45.71 -26.71
N ALA A 881 -28.26 45.47 -26.79
CA ALA A 881 -29.09 45.96 -27.88
C ALA A 881 -29.09 47.50 -27.94
N GLU A 882 -29.29 48.19 -26.80
CA GLU A 882 -29.25 49.66 -26.74
C GLU A 882 -27.87 50.21 -27.16
N LEU A 883 -26.78 49.59 -26.70
CA LEU A 883 -25.42 50.01 -27.07
C LEU A 883 -25.14 49.82 -28.57
N LYS A 884 -25.63 48.73 -29.15
CA LYS A 884 -25.49 48.44 -30.59
C LYS A 884 -26.27 49.42 -31.44
N GLU A 885 -27.49 49.79 -31.04
CA GLU A 885 -28.28 50.82 -31.71
C GLU A 885 -27.60 52.19 -31.65
N LYS A 886 -27.02 52.57 -30.50
CA LYS A 886 -26.26 53.83 -30.36
C LYS A 886 -25.05 53.88 -31.28
N LEU A 887 -24.28 52.81 -31.36
CA LEU A 887 -23.12 52.71 -32.24
C LEU A 887 -23.48 52.69 -33.73
N GLY A 888 -24.67 52.19 -34.09
CA GLY A 888 -25.18 52.25 -35.46
C GLY A 888 -25.84 53.58 -35.84
N SER A 889 -26.11 54.46 -34.88
CA SER A 889 -26.73 55.78 -35.07
C SER A 889 -25.78 56.96 -34.83
N SER A 890 -24.57 56.70 -34.32
CA SER A 890 -23.39 57.58 -34.29
C SER A 890 -22.53 57.38 -35.53
#